data_AF-A0A3A8FEL8-F1
#
_entry.id   AF-A0A3A8FEL8-F1
#
_cell.length_a   1.000
_cell.length_b   1.000
_cell.length_c   1.000
_cell.angle_alpha   90.00
_cell.angle_beta   90.00
_cell.angle_gamma   90.00
#
_symmetry.space_group_name_H-M   'P 1'
#
loop_
_entity.id
_entity.type
_entity.pdbx_description
1 polymer ?
#
loop_
_entity_poly.entity_id
_entity_poly.type
_entity_poly.pdbx_seq_one_letter_code
_entity_poly.pdbx_strand_id
1 'polypeptide(L)'
;MHTLKKQQGMATVLLVLLIGITVMLLTATVAKTLVTNREAGVAAHAQTNAQLMGWAGVSAFKEYLLNQGKINATNIPALNGRSITLRSDANKKEIIAKNIRVSGCTTEGAACTVTANISSNNLSSQAATTIEVIYNLTLTNGTVAVVSENSAINFGGNTVFTGATLIESESPNAKVTLNVDGSLALNLLFKTKNISELNINATGDVYIDCGAQNCGDAIINVTSRGKVTLLTGDNFGDIKALSTVTLYTSATAKNIQSIGNVELSGWSKADNIETMGNVTISASTVKDIKANGWVSLNTGATAGKIESNKDVSLWTGSKSQDIFAKGEVEIHTDNTAGNIKAGGKVTVTGVNARAKNIETLGAVELWLGGKTDDITAKGNVEVHTGSNAGHIKSAGKVQVIGLGASAKDIYVVGSDIDVSLFATSGSTYKKQTQLSPFFNVMTAPTVTINEQGIRKGISDSTAFETKVDVTVYKQEANYIFTKSGKFDRVYLNQLKNKANTLTYIYENNSQYILNADGTKQSINSQGFSIGDYTFNGKTYTGAICLTVTNGKCSSEIIGYLPQISIGKTLGIDDDYGYGNILNRWRVHSIMNPSSLDNATLAPGIMYFEGTLEFAGAANWQADSLTNAYTNSFLAEGEIWSIAFSPRIYAPYEVVREGADKVGLICNRRLKTVNNIDLTITATTPTTLSERYLVPVNLCKNDNEFLLNMDKNPDQTNKKVTIDGKSIDKLDLGRVALMANDQIHIGACTRIYGDVLSRKGVTTSAACGITNNANAIIGNIATQGVDGGLIANHVMGGTKITVPSKNSDGSGTPNTGNGLKAASSKVQWSRYL
;
A
#
# COMPACT_ATOMS: atom_id res chain seq x y z
N MET A 1 77.34 -56.14 -63.76
CA MET A 1 76.68 -56.60 -62.50
C MET A 1 76.43 -55.40 -61.57
N HIS A 2 75.72 -54.35 -62.03
CA HIS A 2 75.53 -53.08 -61.28
C HIS A 2 74.07 -52.62 -61.18
N THR A 3 73.10 -53.48 -61.53
CA THR A 3 71.67 -53.11 -61.63
C THR A 3 70.77 -53.73 -60.56
N LEU A 4 71.26 -54.67 -59.73
CA LEU A 4 70.43 -55.37 -58.72
C LEU A 4 70.43 -54.74 -57.31
N LYS A 5 71.46 -53.98 -56.90
CA LYS A 5 71.49 -53.32 -55.56
C LYS A 5 70.65 -52.03 -55.48
N LYS A 6 70.40 -51.33 -56.60
CA LYS A 6 69.63 -50.07 -56.63
C LYS A 6 68.10 -50.30 -56.53
N GLN A 7 67.61 -51.44 -57.03
CA GLN A 7 66.19 -51.80 -56.93
C GLN A 7 65.79 -52.30 -55.54
N GLN A 8 66.70 -52.94 -54.79
CA GLN A 8 66.44 -53.30 -53.39
C GLN A 8 66.33 -52.05 -52.51
N GLY A 9 67.19 -51.04 -52.67
CA GLY A 9 67.12 -49.81 -51.88
C GLY A 9 65.85 -48.98 -52.10
N MET A 10 65.41 -48.78 -53.36
CA MET A 10 64.16 -48.06 -53.63
C MET A 10 62.92 -48.85 -53.18
N ALA A 11 62.90 -50.18 -53.37
CA ALA A 11 61.78 -51.00 -52.92
C ALA A 11 61.67 -51.02 -51.39
N THR A 12 62.78 -51.10 -50.65
CA THR A 12 62.76 -51.05 -49.18
C THR A 12 62.33 -49.67 -48.66
N VAL A 13 62.80 -48.58 -49.28
CA VAL A 13 62.37 -47.22 -48.89
C VAL A 13 60.88 -46.99 -49.21
N LEU A 14 60.41 -47.41 -50.38
CA LEU A 14 58.98 -47.36 -50.73
C LEU A 14 58.14 -48.22 -49.80
N LEU A 15 58.59 -49.43 -49.44
CA LEU A 15 57.86 -50.34 -48.56
C LEU A 15 57.81 -49.80 -47.12
N VAL A 16 58.90 -49.24 -46.62
CA VAL A 16 58.93 -48.56 -45.30
C VAL A 16 58.05 -47.31 -45.30
N LEU A 17 58.02 -46.55 -46.40
CA LEU A 17 57.16 -45.37 -46.52
C LEU A 17 55.67 -45.76 -46.64
N LEU A 18 55.35 -46.83 -47.37
CA LEU A 18 53.99 -47.34 -47.50
C LEU A 18 53.48 -47.95 -46.19
N ILE A 19 54.35 -48.66 -45.46
CA ILE A 19 54.04 -49.14 -44.10
C ILE A 19 53.89 -47.95 -43.14
N GLY A 20 54.74 -46.93 -43.24
CA GLY A 20 54.65 -45.71 -42.43
C GLY A 20 53.33 -44.95 -42.65
N ILE A 21 52.89 -44.81 -43.90
CA ILE A 21 51.63 -44.15 -44.25
C ILE A 21 50.42 -44.98 -43.82
N THR A 22 50.45 -46.31 -43.98
CA THR A 22 49.34 -47.17 -43.54
C THR A 22 49.21 -47.20 -42.02
N VAL A 23 50.32 -47.21 -41.27
CA VAL A 23 50.31 -47.09 -39.80
C VAL A 23 49.83 -45.71 -39.34
N MET A 24 50.22 -44.63 -40.01
CA MET A 24 49.66 -43.28 -39.73
C MET A 24 48.16 -43.20 -40.02
N LEU A 25 47.68 -43.79 -41.12
CA LEU A 25 46.25 -43.79 -41.44
C LEU A 25 45.44 -44.63 -40.43
N LEU A 26 45.96 -45.79 -40.02
CA LEU A 26 45.31 -46.62 -39.00
C LEU A 26 45.28 -45.92 -37.63
N THR A 27 46.39 -45.32 -37.20
CA THR A 27 46.44 -44.56 -35.94
C THR A 27 45.57 -43.32 -35.98
N ALA A 28 45.51 -42.59 -37.09
CA ALA A 28 44.61 -41.45 -37.27
C ALA A 28 43.13 -41.87 -37.27
N THR A 29 42.80 -43.03 -37.86
CA THR A 29 41.43 -43.56 -37.88
C THR A 29 41.01 -44.02 -36.48
N VAL A 30 41.89 -44.70 -35.74
CA VAL A 30 41.63 -45.10 -34.35
C VAL A 30 41.54 -43.86 -33.44
N ALA A 31 42.42 -42.88 -33.59
CA ALA A 31 42.38 -41.62 -32.84
C ALA A 31 41.09 -40.83 -33.12
N LYS A 32 40.68 -40.72 -34.39
CA LYS A 32 39.42 -40.10 -34.79
C LYS A 32 38.23 -40.85 -34.19
N THR A 33 38.24 -42.19 -34.23
CA THR A 33 37.18 -43.02 -33.63
C THR A 33 37.12 -42.85 -32.12
N LEU A 34 38.26 -42.75 -31.42
CA LEU A 34 38.32 -42.47 -29.98
C LEU A 34 37.80 -41.08 -29.63
N VAL A 35 38.13 -40.06 -30.42
CA VAL A 35 37.59 -38.70 -30.25
C VAL A 35 36.09 -38.70 -30.50
N THR A 36 35.60 -39.32 -31.58
CA THR A 36 34.16 -39.45 -31.86
C THR A 36 33.43 -40.21 -30.74
N ASN A 37 33.99 -41.30 -30.21
CA ASN A 37 33.40 -42.04 -29.10
C ASN A 37 33.40 -41.25 -27.79
N ARG A 38 34.44 -40.44 -27.53
CA ARG A 38 34.52 -39.54 -26.38
C ARG A 38 33.50 -38.41 -26.50
N GLU A 39 33.38 -37.78 -27.68
CA GLU A 39 32.38 -36.75 -27.97
C GLU A 39 30.96 -37.29 -27.89
N ALA A 40 30.71 -38.49 -28.42
CA ALA A 40 29.43 -39.19 -28.28
C ALA A 40 29.09 -39.50 -26.81
N GLY A 41 30.08 -39.89 -26.01
CA GLY A 41 29.91 -40.10 -24.56
C GLY A 41 29.60 -38.80 -23.80
N VAL A 42 30.31 -37.70 -24.11
CA VAL A 42 30.05 -36.37 -23.51
C VAL A 42 28.67 -35.84 -23.92
N ALA A 43 28.28 -36.02 -25.19
CA ALA A 43 26.96 -35.65 -25.69
C ALA A 43 25.85 -36.49 -25.03
N ALA A 44 26.06 -37.80 -24.85
CA ALA A 44 25.12 -38.67 -24.15
C ALA A 44 24.95 -38.27 -22.67
N HIS A 45 26.04 -37.94 -21.96
CA HIS A 45 25.98 -37.42 -20.60
C HIS A 45 25.32 -36.04 -20.51
N ALA A 46 25.61 -35.14 -21.44
CA ALA A 46 24.97 -33.82 -21.52
C ALA A 46 23.47 -33.95 -21.78
N GLN A 47 23.06 -34.86 -22.67
CA GLN A 47 21.66 -35.13 -22.97
C GLN A 47 20.94 -35.78 -21.78
N THR A 48 21.60 -36.73 -21.09
CA THR A 48 21.06 -37.35 -19.87
C THR A 48 20.85 -36.31 -18.77
N ASN A 49 21.81 -35.40 -18.59
CA ASN A 49 21.67 -34.30 -17.63
C ASN A 49 20.56 -33.31 -18.02
N ALA A 50 20.40 -33.00 -19.30
CA ALA A 50 19.28 -32.18 -19.78
C ALA A 50 17.94 -32.87 -19.49
N GLN A 51 17.82 -34.18 -19.75
CA GLN A 51 16.64 -34.99 -19.43
C GLN A 51 16.32 -35.00 -17.93
N LEU A 52 17.33 -35.23 -17.06
CA LEU A 52 17.16 -35.17 -15.61
C LEU A 52 16.69 -33.77 -15.14
N MET A 53 17.25 -32.71 -15.70
CA MET A 53 16.82 -31.33 -15.41
C MET A 53 15.42 -31.03 -15.95
N GLY A 54 15.02 -31.60 -17.09
CA GLY A 54 13.65 -31.56 -17.59
C GLY A 54 12.65 -32.16 -16.60
N TRP A 55 12.95 -33.34 -16.04
CA TRP A 55 12.10 -33.97 -15.02
C TRP A 55 12.10 -33.25 -13.67
N ALA A 56 13.24 -32.66 -13.29
CA ALA A 56 13.30 -31.76 -12.15
C ALA A 56 12.40 -30.53 -12.40
N GLY A 57 12.40 -29.98 -13.62
CA GLY A 57 11.50 -28.92 -14.05
C GLY A 57 10.02 -29.30 -14.01
N VAL A 58 9.66 -30.53 -14.41
CA VAL A 58 8.29 -31.06 -14.30
C VAL A 58 7.83 -31.09 -12.84
N SER A 59 8.73 -31.46 -11.91
CA SER A 59 8.44 -31.47 -10.48
C SER A 59 8.36 -30.06 -9.89
N ALA A 60 9.29 -29.17 -10.27
CA ALA A 60 9.28 -27.77 -9.83
C ALA A 60 8.04 -27.02 -10.34
N PHE A 61 7.61 -27.26 -11.58
CA PHE A 61 6.38 -26.65 -12.11
C PHE A 61 5.12 -27.22 -11.45
N LYS A 62 5.11 -28.51 -11.09
CA LYS A 62 4.04 -29.13 -10.28
C LYS A 62 3.89 -28.41 -8.93
N GLU A 63 5.00 -28.17 -8.25
CA GLU A 63 5.02 -27.46 -6.97
C GLU A 63 4.64 -25.99 -7.14
N TYR A 64 5.11 -25.33 -8.20
CA TYR A 64 4.69 -23.98 -8.55
C TYR A 64 3.17 -23.89 -8.72
N LEU A 65 2.56 -24.77 -9.53
CA LEU A 65 1.11 -24.83 -9.72
C LEU A 65 0.37 -25.09 -8.40
N LEU A 66 0.88 -25.99 -7.57
CA LEU A 66 0.30 -26.27 -6.26
C LEU A 66 0.39 -25.05 -5.33
N ASN A 67 1.51 -24.34 -5.32
CA ASN A 67 1.70 -23.14 -4.51
C ASN A 67 0.80 -22.00 -4.99
N GLN A 68 0.73 -21.75 -6.30
CA GLN A 68 -0.17 -20.75 -6.88
C GLN A 68 -1.64 -21.07 -6.58
N GLY A 69 -2.05 -22.34 -6.71
CA GLY A 69 -3.41 -22.79 -6.46
C GLY A 69 -3.78 -22.91 -4.97
N LYS A 70 -2.79 -23.01 -4.06
CA LYS A 70 -2.99 -22.89 -2.60
C LYS A 70 -3.21 -21.45 -2.17
N ILE A 71 -2.59 -20.49 -2.86
CA ILE A 71 -2.79 -19.05 -2.63
C ILE A 71 -4.20 -18.65 -3.07
N ASN A 72 -4.56 -18.96 -4.33
CA ASN A 72 -5.92 -18.79 -4.85
C ASN A 72 -6.08 -19.62 -6.13
N ALA A 73 -7.14 -20.41 -6.27
CA ALA A 73 -7.42 -21.16 -7.50
C ALA A 73 -7.53 -20.26 -8.75
N THR A 74 -7.88 -18.98 -8.62
CA THR A 74 -7.94 -18.02 -9.75
C THR A 74 -6.58 -17.69 -10.35
N ASN A 75 -5.48 -17.94 -9.63
CA ASN A 75 -4.13 -17.74 -10.16
C ASN A 75 -3.77 -18.76 -11.24
N ILE A 76 -4.46 -19.90 -11.29
CA ILE A 76 -4.19 -20.96 -12.27
C ILE A 76 -4.65 -20.53 -13.67
N PRO A 77 -5.91 -20.09 -13.91
CA PRO A 77 -6.32 -19.53 -15.21
C PRO A 77 -5.44 -18.38 -15.72
N ALA A 78 -4.88 -17.54 -14.84
CA ALA A 78 -4.03 -16.41 -15.22
C ALA A 78 -2.69 -16.82 -15.86
N LEU A 79 -2.30 -18.09 -15.76
CA LEU A 79 -1.09 -18.62 -16.40
C LEU A 79 -1.30 -18.97 -17.87
N ASN A 80 -2.54 -18.97 -18.36
CA ASN A 80 -2.85 -19.32 -19.75
C ASN A 80 -2.11 -18.41 -20.74
N GLY A 81 -1.36 -19.00 -21.67
CA GLY A 81 -0.55 -18.30 -22.66
C GLY A 81 0.77 -17.71 -22.13
N ARG A 82 1.09 -17.85 -20.84
CA ARG A 82 2.34 -17.32 -20.25
C ARG A 82 3.48 -18.35 -20.32
N SER A 83 4.70 -17.84 -20.12
CA SER A 83 5.89 -18.64 -19.86
C SER A 83 6.46 -18.31 -18.48
N ILE A 84 6.90 -19.32 -17.73
CA ILE A 84 7.40 -19.19 -16.36
C ILE A 84 8.82 -19.76 -16.28
N THR A 85 9.79 -18.94 -15.91
CA THR A 85 11.16 -19.38 -15.65
C THR A 85 11.24 -19.97 -14.24
N LEU A 86 11.58 -21.26 -14.15
CA LEU A 86 11.67 -22.00 -12.88
C LEU A 86 13.08 -21.93 -12.29
N ARG A 87 14.09 -21.77 -13.16
CA ARG A 87 15.49 -21.58 -12.78
C ARG A 87 16.25 -20.94 -13.94
N SER A 88 17.09 -19.94 -13.66
CA SER A 88 18.01 -19.35 -14.63
C SER A 88 19.33 -18.99 -13.96
N ASP A 89 20.44 -19.51 -14.49
CA ASP A 89 21.79 -19.04 -14.16
C ASP A 89 22.26 -18.14 -15.30
N ALA A 90 22.78 -16.96 -14.96
CA ALA A 90 22.97 -15.78 -15.82
C ALA A 90 23.65 -15.96 -17.18
N ASN A 91 24.12 -17.16 -17.57
CA ASN A 91 24.47 -17.51 -18.96
C ASN A 91 24.63 -19.04 -19.23
N LYS A 92 24.11 -19.98 -18.41
CA LYS A 92 24.52 -21.40 -18.54
C LYS A 92 23.45 -22.48 -18.44
N LYS A 93 22.39 -22.34 -17.64
CA LYS A 93 21.32 -23.36 -17.49
C LYS A 93 19.98 -22.69 -17.26
N GLU A 94 18.97 -23.08 -18.02
CA GLU A 94 17.64 -22.50 -17.91
C GLU A 94 16.55 -23.58 -17.94
N ILE A 95 15.61 -23.52 -16.99
CA ILE A 95 14.40 -24.35 -16.97
C ILE A 95 13.20 -23.43 -17.06
N ILE A 96 12.39 -23.60 -18.12
CA ILE A 96 11.25 -22.72 -18.42
C ILE A 96 10.02 -23.58 -18.74
N ALA A 97 8.89 -23.29 -18.10
CA ALA A 97 7.58 -23.76 -18.54
C ALA A 97 7.02 -22.80 -19.59
N LYS A 98 6.75 -23.29 -20.80
CA LYS A 98 6.22 -22.52 -21.94
C LYS A 98 4.90 -23.10 -22.43
N ASN A 99 4.20 -22.35 -23.28
CA ASN A 99 2.93 -22.78 -23.90
C ASN A 99 1.91 -23.28 -22.88
N ILE A 100 1.82 -22.61 -21.73
CA ILE A 100 0.92 -23.02 -20.66
C ILE A 100 -0.52 -22.86 -21.15
N ARG A 101 -1.30 -23.94 -21.12
CA ARG A 101 -2.73 -23.96 -21.46
C ARG A 101 -3.52 -24.42 -20.26
N VAL A 102 -4.54 -23.66 -19.90
CA VAL A 102 -5.40 -23.95 -18.74
C VAL A 102 -6.81 -24.17 -19.21
N SER A 103 -7.42 -25.28 -18.79
CA SER A 103 -8.80 -25.65 -19.08
C SER A 103 -9.55 -25.94 -17.79
N GLY A 104 -10.68 -25.26 -17.58
CA GLY A 104 -11.49 -25.35 -16.35
C GLY A 104 -11.01 -24.44 -15.21
N CYS A 105 -11.09 -24.94 -13.97
CA CYS A 105 -10.63 -24.28 -12.74
C CYS A 105 -11.53 -23.17 -12.13
N THR A 106 -12.84 -23.18 -12.41
CA THR A 106 -13.77 -22.12 -11.97
C THR A 106 -14.63 -22.46 -10.76
N THR A 107 -14.84 -23.75 -10.45
CA THR A 107 -15.74 -24.21 -9.38
C THR A 107 -15.20 -25.47 -8.69
N GLU A 108 -15.69 -25.78 -7.48
CA GLU A 108 -15.30 -26.98 -6.72
C GLU A 108 -15.64 -28.24 -7.51
N GLY A 109 -14.74 -29.22 -7.53
CA GLY A 109 -14.96 -30.50 -8.21
C GLY A 109 -14.92 -30.44 -9.75
N ALA A 110 -14.83 -29.27 -10.38
CA ALA A 110 -14.63 -29.15 -11.82
C ALA A 110 -13.23 -29.65 -12.23
N ALA A 111 -13.15 -30.31 -13.39
CA ALA A 111 -11.87 -30.72 -13.96
C ALA A 111 -11.01 -29.47 -14.24
N CYS A 112 -9.87 -29.36 -13.55
CA CYS A 112 -8.88 -28.30 -13.72
C CYS A 112 -7.62 -28.91 -14.31
N THR A 113 -7.37 -28.64 -15.59
CA THR A 113 -6.27 -29.25 -16.34
C THR A 113 -5.31 -28.17 -16.83
N VAL A 114 -4.02 -28.34 -16.54
CA VAL A 114 -2.95 -27.45 -16.98
C VAL A 114 -1.96 -28.23 -17.84
N THR A 115 -1.79 -27.81 -19.09
CA THR A 115 -0.78 -28.35 -20.01
C THR A 115 0.38 -27.36 -20.12
N ALA A 116 1.62 -27.84 -20.07
CA ALA A 116 2.80 -26.99 -20.28
C ALA A 116 3.96 -27.77 -20.94
N ASN A 117 4.80 -27.04 -21.65
CA ASN A 117 6.05 -27.54 -22.22
C ASN A 117 7.21 -27.11 -21.32
N ILE A 118 7.80 -28.05 -20.58
CA ILE A 118 8.96 -27.79 -19.72
C ILE A 118 10.23 -27.96 -20.54
N SER A 119 10.87 -26.85 -20.86
CA SER A 119 12.12 -26.81 -21.61
C SER A 119 13.29 -26.64 -20.63
N SER A 120 14.28 -27.54 -20.72
CA SER A 120 15.55 -27.43 -20.02
C SER A 120 16.68 -27.30 -21.04
N ASN A 121 17.32 -26.14 -21.05
CA ASN A 121 18.38 -25.80 -21.99
C ASN A 121 19.70 -25.57 -21.25
N ASN A 122 20.76 -26.24 -21.71
CA ASN A 122 22.12 -25.96 -21.28
C ASN A 122 22.93 -25.46 -22.48
N LEU A 123 23.06 -24.13 -22.57
CA LEU A 123 23.78 -23.47 -23.66
C LEU A 123 25.27 -23.83 -23.69
N SER A 124 25.86 -24.17 -22.54
CA SER A 124 27.27 -24.57 -22.45
C SER A 124 27.53 -25.97 -22.99
N SER A 125 26.54 -26.87 -22.95
CA SER A 125 26.68 -28.25 -23.43
C SER A 125 25.87 -28.55 -24.71
N GLN A 126 25.26 -27.53 -25.32
CA GLN A 126 24.37 -27.62 -26.49
C GLN A 126 23.31 -28.73 -26.38
N ALA A 127 22.88 -29.04 -25.15
CA ALA A 127 21.90 -30.08 -24.88
C ALA A 127 20.60 -29.42 -24.42
N ALA A 128 19.49 -29.88 -24.99
CA ALA A 128 18.16 -29.41 -24.69
C ALA A 128 17.21 -30.59 -24.60
N THR A 129 16.23 -30.46 -23.73
CA THR A 129 15.07 -31.36 -23.69
C THR A 129 13.82 -30.53 -23.49
N THR A 130 12.71 -30.97 -24.09
CA THR A 130 11.39 -30.43 -23.78
C THR A 130 10.48 -31.58 -23.42
N ILE A 131 9.76 -31.43 -22.31
CA ILE A 131 8.76 -32.39 -21.84
C ILE A 131 7.41 -31.69 -21.84
N GLU A 132 6.47 -32.17 -22.66
CA GLU A 132 5.06 -31.77 -22.53
C GLU A 132 4.44 -32.56 -21.39
N VAL A 133 3.76 -31.86 -20.49
CA VAL A 133 3.16 -32.44 -19.29
C VAL A 133 1.76 -31.89 -19.08
N ILE A 134 0.86 -32.77 -18.65
CA ILE A 134 -0.49 -32.41 -18.23
C ILE A 134 -0.64 -32.67 -16.73
N TYR A 135 -1.04 -31.62 -16.01
CA TYR A 135 -1.39 -31.66 -14.60
C TYR A 135 -2.90 -31.60 -14.44
N ASN A 136 -3.44 -32.51 -13.63
CA ASN A 136 -4.79 -32.38 -13.10
C ASN A 136 -4.72 -31.84 -11.68
N LEU A 137 -5.39 -30.72 -11.46
CA LEU A 137 -5.57 -30.13 -10.16
C LEU A 137 -6.95 -30.51 -9.63
N THR A 138 -7.00 -30.97 -8.38
CA THR A 138 -8.27 -31.16 -7.67
C THR A 138 -8.57 -29.89 -6.90
N LEU A 139 -9.66 -29.19 -7.26
CA LEU A 139 -10.12 -28.04 -6.50
C LEU A 139 -11.04 -28.49 -5.37
N THR A 140 -10.78 -28.04 -4.14
CA THR A 140 -11.68 -28.21 -3.00
C THR A 140 -12.03 -26.85 -2.41
N ASN A 141 -13.24 -26.73 -1.87
CA ASN A 141 -13.54 -25.66 -0.93
C ASN A 141 -12.73 -25.94 0.33
N GLY A 142 -11.96 -24.95 0.76
CA GLY A 142 -11.21 -25.06 1.97
C GLY A 142 -10.62 -23.75 2.41
N THR A 143 -9.89 -23.84 3.49
CA THR A 143 -9.26 -22.70 4.13
C THR A 143 -8.11 -22.14 3.27
N VAL A 144 -8.36 -21.01 2.61
CA VAL A 144 -7.43 -20.14 1.86
C VAL A 144 -6.83 -19.15 2.84
N ALA A 145 -5.55 -18.81 2.69
CA ALA A 145 -4.93 -17.72 3.42
C ALA A 145 -5.60 -16.40 3.02
N VAL A 146 -6.60 -15.99 3.79
CA VAL A 146 -7.19 -14.66 3.65
C VAL A 146 -6.25 -13.74 4.40
N VAL A 147 -5.38 -13.08 3.64
CA VAL A 147 -4.78 -11.83 4.07
C VAL A 147 -5.91 -10.77 4.00
N SER A 148 -6.89 -10.84 4.91
CA SER A 148 -7.55 -9.62 5.38
C SER A 148 -6.62 -9.03 6.43
N GLU A 149 -5.39 -8.76 6.03
CA GLU A 149 -4.50 -7.97 6.85
C GLU A 149 -4.99 -6.55 6.70
N ASN A 150 -5.64 -6.05 7.74
CA ASN A 150 -5.79 -4.63 7.92
C ASN A 150 -4.39 -4.09 8.22
N SER A 151 -3.67 -3.72 7.17
CA SER A 151 -2.46 -2.93 7.33
C SER A 151 -2.86 -1.46 7.49
N ALA A 152 -2.24 -0.78 8.44
CA ALA A 152 -2.61 0.57 8.81
C ALA A 152 -1.46 1.54 8.54
N ILE A 153 -1.76 2.65 7.88
CA ILE A 153 -0.91 3.82 7.77
C ILE A 153 -1.48 4.87 8.73
N ASN A 154 -0.65 5.44 9.59
CA ASN A 154 -1.09 6.40 10.59
C ASN A 154 -0.38 7.74 10.37
N PHE A 155 -1.13 8.81 10.22
CA PHE A 155 -0.58 10.16 10.18
C PHE A 155 -1.17 10.98 11.31
N GLY A 156 -0.30 11.57 12.12
CA GLY A 156 -0.67 12.58 13.09
C GLY A 156 -0.57 13.96 12.45
N GLY A 157 -1.55 14.83 12.72
CA GLY A 157 -1.64 16.15 12.12
C GLY A 157 -2.18 16.14 10.69
N ASN A 158 -2.36 17.34 10.14
CA ASN A 158 -2.89 17.52 8.79
C ASN A 158 -1.97 16.89 7.74
N THR A 159 -2.58 16.19 6.79
CA THR A 159 -1.89 15.35 5.80
C THR A 159 -2.35 15.68 4.39
N VAL A 160 -1.40 15.90 3.49
CA VAL A 160 -1.68 16.25 2.10
C VAL A 160 -0.89 15.34 1.16
N PHE A 161 -1.59 14.70 0.23
CA PHE A 161 -1.03 14.02 -0.93
C PHE A 161 -1.19 14.94 -2.14
N THR A 162 -0.09 15.23 -2.84
CA THR A 162 -0.08 16.14 -4.00
C THR A 162 0.55 15.47 -5.22
N GLY A 163 -0.06 15.66 -6.40
CA GLY A 163 0.43 15.05 -7.63
C GLY A 163 0.28 13.53 -7.67
N ALA A 164 1.01 12.87 -8.58
CA ALA A 164 0.87 11.44 -8.81
C ALA A 164 1.48 10.57 -7.69
N THR A 165 0.72 10.35 -6.62
CA THR A 165 1.11 9.47 -5.49
C THR A 165 0.45 8.11 -5.60
N LEU A 166 1.12 7.06 -5.13
CA LEU A 166 0.60 5.69 -5.16
C LEU A 166 0.64 5.07 -3.76
N ILE A 167 -0.49 4.55 -3.28
CA ILE A 167 -0.52 3.57 -2.19
C ILE A 167 -0.75 2.20 -2.81
N GLU A 168 0.12 1.24 -2.53
CA GLU A 168 -0.07 -0.14 -2.96
C GLU A 168 0.11 -1.13 -1.82
N SER A 169 -0.37 -2.34 -2.01
CA SER A 169 -0.10 -3.48 -1.12
C SER A 169 0.78 -4.51 -1.83
N GLU A 170 1.68 -5.14 -1.09
CA GLU A 170 2.43 -6.32 -1.57
C GLU A 170 1.48 -7.48 -1.90
N SER A 171 0.43 -7.66 -1.08
CA SER A 171 -0.61 -8.66 -1.30
C SER A 171 -1.73 -8.11 -2.19
N PRO A 172 -2.15 -8.84 -3.24
CA PRO A 172 -3.30 -8.46 -4.05
C PRO A 172 -4.60 -8.47 -3.23
N ASN A 173 -5.51 -7.57 -3.57
CA ASN A 173 -6.83 -7.40 -2.93
C ASN A 173 -6.78 -7.09 -1.43
N ALA A 174 -5.71 -6.48 -0.93
CA ALA A 174 -5.60 -6.13 0.50
C ALA A 174 -6.60 -5.06 0.92
N LYS A 175 -6.92 -5.04 2.22
CA LYS A 175 -7.70 -3.97 2.85
C LYS A 175 -6.75 -3.08 3.64
N VAL A 176 -6.68 -1.80 3.28
CA VAL A 176 -5.75 -0.86 3.91
C VAL A 176 -6.54 0.18 4.67
N THR A 177 -6.08 0.50 5.88
CA THR A 177 -6.63 1.60 6.68
C THR A 177 -5.66 2.77 6.68
N LEU A 178 -6.13 3.96 6.34
CA LEU A 178 -5.42 5.22 6.44
C LEU A 178 -6.03 6.05 7.57
N ASN A 179 -5.34 6.11 8.69
CA ASN A 179 -5.74 6.89 9.86
C ASN A 179 -5.04 8.25 9.85
N VAL A 180 -5.79 9.32 10.02
CA VAL A 180 -5.29 10.71 10.04
C VAL A 180 -5.84 11.43 11.27
N ASP A 181 -4.98 11.72 12.25
CA ASP A 181 -5.32 12.57 13.39
C ASP A 181 -5.19 14.05 13.00
N GLY A 182 -6.07 14.46 12.08
CA GLY A 182 -6.11 15.77 11.48
C GLY A 182 -6.97 15.74 10.21
N SER A 183 -6.80 16.75 9.36
CA SER A 183 -7.45 16.81 8.06
C SER A 183 -6.63 16.08 6.98
N LEU A 184 -7.30 15.47 6.01
CA LEU A 184 -6.70 14.79 4.87
C LEU A 184 -7.10 15.46 3.56
N ALA A 185 -6.11 15.74 2.71
CA ALA A 185 -6.33 16.11 1.31
C ALA A 185 -5.63 15.12 0.38
N LEU A 186 -6.41 14.39 -0.43
CA LEU A 186 -5.93 13.58 -1.55
C LEU A 186 -6.19 14.37 -2.84
N ASN A 187 -5.14 14.96 -3.41
CA ASN A 187 -5.28 15.74 -4.64
C ASN A 187 -5.13 14.88 -5.91
N LEU A 188 -5.31 15.54 -7.06
CA LEU A 188 -5.24 14.98 -8.41
C LEU A 188 -4.12 13.93 -8.57
N LEU A 189 -4.46 12.83 -9.24
CA LEU A 189 -3.58 11.73 -9.62
C LEU A 189 -3.16 10.77 -8.51
N PHE A 190 -3.75 10.87 -7.32
CA PHE A 190 -3.66 9.81 -6.30
C PHE A 190 -4.21 8.49 -6.85
N LYS A 191 -3.49 7.38 -6.63
CA LYS A 191 -3.93 6.04 -7.02
C LYS A 191 -3.70 5.01 -5.93
N THR A 192 -4.52 3.96 -6.00
CA THR A 192 -4.33 2.70 -5.28
C THR A 192 -3.95 1.56 -6.23
N LYS A 193 -3.21 0.57 -5.75
CA LYS A 193 -2.91 -0.67 -6.48
C LYS A 193 -2.86 -1.87 -5.55
N ASN A 194 -3.34 -3.03 -5.99
CA ASN A 194 -3.44 -4.26 -5.18
C ASN A 194 -4.29 -4.11 -3.91
N ILE A 195 -5.11 -3.06 -3.83
CA ILE A 195 -5.97 -2.77 -2.69
C ILE A 195 -7.41 -2.91 -3.17
N SER A 196 -8.20 -3.72 -2.45
CA SER A 196 -9.63 -3.88 -2.73
C SER A 196 -10.47 -2.82 -2.00
N GLU A 197 -10.06 -2.46 -0.79
CA GLU A 197 -10.73 -1.45 0.05
C GLU A 197 -9.68 -0.56 0.73
N LEU A 198 -9.87 0.76 0.61
CA LEU A 198 -9.13 1.77 1.36
C LEU A 198 -10.09 2.43 2.36
N ASN A 199 -9.88 2.19 3.66
CA ASN A 199 -10.65 2.79 4.74
C ASN A 199 -9.92 4.01 5.28
N ILE A 200 -10.47 5.19 5.02
CA ILE A 200 -9.92 6.47 5.48
C ILE A 200 -10.64 6.88 6.77
N ASN A 201 -9.90 7.05 7.86
CA ASN A 201 -10.42 7.56 9.13
C ASN A 201 -9.73 8.88 9.48
N ALA A 202 -10.48 9.97 9.63
CA ALA A 202 -9.93 11.29 9.92
C ALA A 202 -10.62 11.98 11.13
N THR A 203 -9.82 12.58 12.01
CA THR A 203 -10.36 13.42 13.10
C THR A 203 -10.71 14.84 12.63
N GLY A 204 -10.21 15.28 11.47
CA GLY A 204 -10.54 16.53 10.80
C GLY A 204 -11.26 16.32 9.46
N ASP A 205 -11.20 17.33 8.59
CA ASP A 205 -11.87 17.35 7.29
C ASP A 205 -11.21 16.40 6.28
N VAL A 206 -11.97 15.88 5.32
CA VAL A 206 -11.47 15.04 4.23
C VAL A 206 -11.83 15.66 2.89
N TYR A 207 -10.83 15.88 2.04
CA TYR A 207 -10.96 16.34 0.67
C TYR A 207 -10.33 15.32 -0.27
N ILE A 208 -11.08 14.84 -1.27
CA ILE A 208 -10.58 13.87 -2.26
C ILE A 208 -10.94 14.33 -3.67
N ASP A 209 -9.90 14.43 -4.52
CA ASP A 209 -9.99 14.72 -5.93
C ASP A 209 -9.16 13.69 -6.72
N CYS A 210 -9.84 12.72 -7.34
CA CYS A 210 -9.18 11.69 -8.15
C CYS A 210 -8.78 12.19 -9.56
N GLY A 211 -9.15 13.42 -9.93
CA GLY A 211 -9.01 13.95 -11.30
C GLY A 211 -9.93 13.26 -12.29
N ALA A 212 -9.55 13.22 -13.58
CA ALA A 212 -10.38 12.65 -14.65
C ALA A 212 -10.51 11.11 -14.62
N GLN A 213 -9.99 10.43 -13.60
CA GLN A 213 -9.94 8.98 -13.45
C GLN A 213 -10.29 8.61 -12.00
N ASN A 214 -10.56 7.34 -11.73
CA ASN A 214 -10.73 6.86 -10.36
C ASN A 214 -9.42 6.92 -9.57
N CYS A 215 -9.51 6.97 -8.24
CA CYS A 215 -8.38 6.89 -7.32
C CYS A 215 -7.76 5.47 -7.25
N GLY A 216 -7.58 4.82 -8.41
CA GLY A 216 -7.27 3.40 -8.57
C GLY A 216 -8.51 2.50 -8.54
N ASP A 217 -8.29 1.20 -8.31
CA ASP A 217 -9.33 0.18 -8.37
C ASP A 217 -10.00 -0.11 -7.01
N ALA A 218 -9.47 0.45 -5.91
CA ALA A 218 -9.98 0.22 -4.58
C ALA A 218 -11.32 0.92 -4.34
N ILE A 219 -12.21 0.30 -3.57
CA ILE A 219 -13.37 1.00 -3.00
C ILE A 219 -12.86 1.89 -1.85
N ILE A 220 -13.18 3.18 -1.89
CA ILE A 220 -12.75 4.14 -0.87
C ILE A 220 -13.90 4.42 0.11
N ASN A 221 -13.73 3.98 1.34
CA ASN A 221 -14.63 4.30 2.45
C ASN A 221 -14.04 5.47 3.25
N VAL A 222 -14.87 6.42 3.67
CA VAL A 222 -14.41 7.60 4.42
C VAL A 222 -15.20 7.72 5.71
N THR A 223 -14.52 7.81 6.84
CA THR A 223 -15.10 8.12 8.15
C THR A 223 -14.39 9.34 8.72
N SER A 224 -15.14 10.43 8.95
CA SER A 224 -14.57 11.71 9.38
C SER A 224 -15.38 12.35 10.51
N ARG A 225 -14.68 12.98 11.46
CA ARG A 225 -15.32 13.89 12.44
C ARG A 225 -15.56 15.29 11.87
N GLY A 226 -14.94 15.62 10.74
CA GLY A 226 -15.09 16.88 10.01
C GLY A 226 -16.01 16.78 8.79
N LYS A 227 -15.85 17.74 7.88
CA LYS A 227 -16.51 17.80 6.57
C LYS A 227 -15.86 16.80 5.61
N VAL A 228 -16.65 16.16 4.75
CA VAL A 228 -16.15 15.33 3.65
C VAL A 228 -16.51 15.98 2.32
N THR A 229 -15.53 16.22 1.45
CA THR A 229 -15.71 16.75 0.10
C THR A 229 -15.10 15.80 -0.92
N LEU A 230 -15.90 15.27 -1.84
CA LEU A 230 -15.50 14.35 -2.90
C LEU A 230 -15.77 14.99 -4.25
N LEU A 231 -14.75 15.17 -5.09
CA LEU A 231 -14.89 15.84 -6.39
C LEU A 231 -15.08 14.86 -7.53
N THR A 232 -14.13 13.98 -7.80
CA THR A 232 -14.22 13.05 -8.93
C THR A 232 -13.89 11.63 -8.48
N GLY A 233 -14.44 10.64 -9.19
CA GLY A 233 -14.24 9.21 -8.93
C GLY A 233 -15.56 8.45 -8.80
N ASP A 234 -15.60 7.22 -9.30
CA ASP A 234 -16.79 6.37 -9.26
C ASP A 234 -16.72 5.23 -8.21
N ASN A 235 -15.64 5.21 -7.43
CA ASN A 235 -15.27 4.12 -6.54
C ASN A 235 -15.42 4.46 -5.04
N PHE A 236 -16.26 5.44 -4.67
CA PHE A 236 -16.52 5.73 -3.26
C PHE A 236 -17.58 4.75 -2.69
N GLY A 237 -17.25 4.13 -1.56
CA GLY A 237 -18.10 3.19 -0.86
C GLY A 237 -18.98 3.89 0.19
N ASP A 238 -18.76 3.55 1.45
CA ASP A 238 -19.50 4.11 2.59
C ASP A 238 -18.81 5.38 3.10
N ILE A 239 -19.58 6.46 3.20
CA ILE A 239 -19.14 7.78 3.68
C ILE A 239 -19.86 8.09 4.99
N LYS A 240 -19.09 8.36 6.05
CA LYS A 240 -19.59 8.71 7.39
C LYS A 240 -18.99 10.02 7.86
N ALA A 241 -19.81 10.99 8.24
CA ALA A 241 -19.32 12.28 8.70
C ALA A 241 -20.14 12.85 9.88
N LEU A 242 -19.48 13.55 10.81
CA LEU A 242 -20.19 14.36 11.81
C LEU A 242 -20.58 15.75 11.27
N SER A 243 -19.97 16.18 10.17
CA SER A 243 -20.28 17.45 9.50
C SER A 243 -20.81 17.20 8.08
N THR A 244 -20.89 18.25 7.27
CA THR A 244 -21.43 18.18 5.91
C THR A 244 -20.67 17.19 5.03
N VAL A 245 -21.41 16.43 4.21
CA VAL A 245 -20.86 15.62 3.12
C VAL A 245 -21.22 16.27 1.79
N THR A 246 -20.22 16.53 0.96
CA THR A 246 -20.41 17.15 -0.35
C THR A 246 -19.80 16.28 -1.45
N LEU A 247 -20.59 15.99 -2.49
CA LEU A 247 -20.13 15.36 -3.73
C LEU A 247 -20.30 16.37 -4.87
N TYR A 248 -19.24 16.55 -5.65
CA TYR A 248 -19.21 17.40 -6.85
C TYR A 248 -18.85 16.59 -8.09
N THR A 249 -18.82 17.23 -9.25
CA THR A 249 -18.09 16.81 -10.47
C THR A 249 -18.08 15.31 -10.79
N SER A 250 -19.27 14.69 -10.82
CA SER A 250 -19.50 13.27 -11.16
C SER A 250 -18.99 12.24 -10.13
N ALA A 251 -18.66 12.65 -8.91
CA ALA A 251 -18.37 11.71 -7.82
C ALA A 251 -19.54 10.73 -7.58
N THR A 252 -19.25 9.44 -7.46
CA THR A 252 -20.24 8.40 -7.13
C THR A 252 -19.90 7.73 -5.81
N ALA A 253 -20.81 7.82 -4.84
CA ALA A 253 -20.74 7.12 -3.56
C ALA A 253 -21.80 6.03 -3.46
N LYS A 254 -21.59 5.03 -2.59
CA LYS A 254 -22.62 4.03 -2.30
C LYS A 254 -23.57 4.54 -1.22
N ASN A 255 -23.10 4.65 0.01
CA ASN A 255 -23.93 5.06 1.15
C ASN A 255 -23.33 6.30 1.81
N ILE A 256 -24.18 7.27 2.18
CA ILE A 256 -23.78 8.46 2.93
C ILE A 256 -24.56 8.48 4.24
N GLN A 257 -23.85 8.45 5.36
CA GLN A 257 -24.39 8.65 6.70
C GLN A 257 -23.78 9.91 7.32
N SER A 258 -24.61 10.92 7.57
CA SER A 258 -24.10 12.19 8.09
C SER A 258 -24.91 12.70 9.27
N ILE A 259 -24.23 13.36 10.21
CA ILE A 259 -24.92 14.20 11.20
C ILE A 259 -25.20 15.60 10.62
N GLY A 260 -24.31 16.09 9.75
CA GLY A 260 -24.45 17.39 9.07
C GLY A 260 -25.26 17.29 7.78
N ASN A 261 -25.24 18.35 6.97
CA ASN A 261 -25.97 18.38 5.70
C ASN A 261 -25.36 17.42 4.66
N VAL A 262 -26.11 17.11 3.62
CA VAL A 262 -25.61 16.37 2.45
C VAL A 262 -25.91 17.16 1.18
N GLU A 263 -24.88 17.41 0.38
CA GLU A 263 -24.96 18.22 -0.83
C GLU A 263 -24.38 17.45 -2.02
N LEU A 264 -25.16 17.22 -3.08
CA LEU A 264 -24.70 16.59 -4.31
C LEU A 264 -24.91 17.56 -5.48
N SER A 265 -23.89 17.77 -6.31
CA SER A 265 -24.09 18.50 -7.56
C SER A 265 -23.10 18.15 -8.68
N GLY A 266 -23.43 18.55 -9.91
CA GLY A 266 -22.56 18.32 -11.06
C GLY A 266 -22.49 16.84 -11.46
N TRP A 267 -23.66 16.21 -11.66
CA TRP A 267 -23.80 14.83 -12.14
C TRP A 267 -23.29 13.74 -11.19
N SER A 268 -23.14 14.07 -9.91
CA SER A 268 -22.79 13.11 -8.85
C SER A 268 -23.91 12.09 -8.59
N LYS A 269 -23.54 10.97 -7.98
CA LYS A 269 -24.46 9.88 -7.65
C LYS A 269 -24.28 9.35 -6.23
N ALA A 270 -25.38 8.94 -5.61
CA ALA A 270 -25.37 8.14 -4.38
C ALA A 270 -26.46 7.06 -4.42
N ASP A 271 -26.25 5.88 -3.81
CA ASP A 271 -27.37 4.97 -3.59
C ASP A 271 -28.23 5.49 -2.46
N ASN A 272 -27.70 5.54 -1.23
CA ASN A 272 -28.51 5.87 -0.06
C ASN A 272 -27.92 7.05 0.72
N ILE A 273 -28.80 7.97 1.13
CA ILE A 273 -28.46 9.06 2.04
C ILE A 273 -29.26 8.89 3.33
N GLU A 274 -28.58 8.86 4.47
CA GLU A 274 -29.17 8.93 5.80
C GLU A 274 -28.53 10.09 6.57
N THR A 275 -29.30 11.14 6.89
CA THR A 275 -28.74 12.32 7.56
C THR A 275 -29.62 12.99 8.61
N MET A 276 -29.00 13.46 9.69
CA MET A 276 -29.66 14.35 10.66
C MET A 276 -29.85 15.79 10.15
N GLY A 277 -29.09 16.19 9.13
CA GLY A 277 -29.14 17.50 8.50
C GLY A 277 -30.11 17.59 7.32
N ASN A 278 -29.95 18.65 6.54
CA ASN A 278 -30.70 18.90 5.31
C ASN A 278 -30.02 18.23 4.11
N VAL A 279 -30.77 18.00 3.04
CA VAL A 279 -30.27 17.41 1.79
C VAL A 279 -30.54 18.36 0.62
N THR A 280 -29.50 18.69 -0.15
CA THR A 280 -29.62 19.48 -1.39
C THR A 280 -29.00 18.72 -2.55
N ILE A 281 -29.78 18.43 -3.60
CA ILE A 281 -29.33 17.70 -4.78
C ILE A 281 -29.54 18.59 -6.01
N SER A 282 -28.51 18.83 -6.83
CA SER A 282 -28.61 19.67 -8.03
C SER A 282 -27.98 18.98 -9.24
N ALA A 283 -28.76 18.69 -10.29
CA ALA A 283 -28.28 17.96 -11.48
C ALA A 283 -27.56 16.64 -11.15
N SER A 284 -28.04 15.92 -10.13
CA SER A 284 -27.44 14.69 -9.58
C SER A 284 -28.51 13.63 -9.29
N THR A 285 -28.10 12.37 -9.11
CA THR A 285 -29.02 11.24 -8.90
C THR A 285 -28.78 10.55 -7.56
N VAL A 286 -29.84 10.35 -6.79
CA VAL A 286 -29.83 9.53 -5.57
C VAL A 286 -30.84 8.40 -5.70
N LYS A 287 -30.55 7.20 -5.20
CA LYS A 287 -31.58 6.16 -5.15
C LYS A 287 -32.57 6.43 -4.02
N ASP A 288 -32.15 6.50 -2.76
CA ASP A 288 -33.06 6.75 -1.64
C ASP A 288 -32.50 7.79 -0.65
N ILE A 289 -33.37 8.66 -0.12
CA ILE A 289 -33.04 9.74 0.82
C ILE A 289 -33.85 9.58 2.10
N LYS A 290 -33.14 9.64 3.23
CA LYS A 290 -33.71 9.70 4.57
C LYS A 290 -33.07 10.84 5.36
N ALA A 291 -33.85 11.88 5.65
CA ALA A 291 -33.36 13.09 6.29
C ALA A 291 -34.21 13.47 7.51
N ASN A 292 -33.56 13.94 8.57
CA ASN A 292 -34.26 14.62 9.65
C ASN A 292 -34.53 16.10 9.32
N GLY A 293 -33.69 16.70 8.47
CA GLY A 293 -33.89 18.05 7.90
C GLY A 293 -34.74 18.06 6.64
N TRP A 294 -34.82 19.22 6.00
CA TRP A 294 -35.55 19.39 4.73
C TRP A 294 -34.77 18.79 3.56
N VAL A 295 -35.46 18.50 2.45
CA VAL A 295 -34.88 17.96 1.22
C VAL A 295 -35.23 18.86 0.04
N SER A 296 -34.23 19.38 -0.67
CA SER A 296 -34.42 20.16 -1.91
C SER A 296 -33.78 19.45 -3.10
N LEU A 297 -34.61 19.09 -4.07
CA LEU A 297 -34.16 18.66 -5.40
C LEU A 297 -34.20 19.87 -6.33
N ASN A 298 -33.03 20.37 -6.69
CA ASN A 298 -32.83 21.48 -7.61
C ASN A 298 -32.69 20.98 -9.06
N THR A 299 -32.52 21.91 -10.00
CA THR A 299 -32.61 21.66 -11.44
C THR A 299 -31.99 20.35 -11.91
N GLY A 300 -32.81 19.49 -12.52
CA GLY A 300 -32.39 18.21 -13.10
C GLY A 300 -32.02 17.10 -12.09
N ALA A 301 -32.31 17.27 -10.80
CA ALA A 301 -32.02 16.25 -9.79
C ALA A 301 -33.05 15.10 -9.81
N THR A 302 -32.60 13.88 -9.52
CA THR A 302 -33.48 12.71 -9.43
C THR A 302 -33.28 11.97 -8.11
N ALA A 303 -34.37 11.60 -7.45
CA ALA A 303 -34.38 10.69 -6.31
C ALA A 303 -35.38 9.54 -6.55
N GLY A 304 -35.17 8.39 -5.91
CA GLY A 304 -36.21 7.37 -5.73
C GLY A 304 -37.13 7.79 -4.58
N LYS A 305 -37.05 7.09 -3.44
CA LYS A 305 -37.85 7.39 -2.26
C LYS A 305 -37.23 8.53 -1.44
N ILE A 306 -38.05 9.48 -1.00
CA ILE A 306 -37.64 10.57 -0.09
C ILE A 306 -38.43 10.45 1.21
N GLU A 307 -37.72 10.35 2.33
CA GLU A 307 -38.28 10.38 3.68
C GLU A 307 -37.69 11.57 4.45
N SER A 308 -38.52 12.53 4.86
CA SER A 308 -38.09 13.71 5.61
C SER A 308 -38.96 14.01 6.84
N ASN A 309 -38.35 14.41 7.96
CA ASN A 309 -39.06 14.97 9.11
C ASN A 309 -39.40 16.47 8.96
N LYS A 310 -39.04 17.09 7.83
CA LYS A 310 -39.37 18.48 7.48
C LYS A 310 -39.93 18.55 6.05
N ASP A 311 -39.71 19.67 5.39
CA ASP A 311 -40.29 19.99 4.09
C ASP A 311 -39.49 19.34 2.94
N VAL A 312 -40.16 19.09 1.83
CA VAL A 312 -39.56 18.55 0.61
C VAL A 312 -39.94 19.43 -0.59
N SER A 313 -38.94 19.94 -1.30
CA SER A 313 -39.16 20.79 -2.48
C SER A 313 -38.51 20.19 -3.73
N LEU A 314 -39.26 20.11 -4.82
CA LEU A 314 -38.79 19.75 -6.16
C LEU A 314 -38.85 21.00 -7.05
N TRP A 315 -37.70 21.47 -7.50
CA TRP A 315 -37.53 22.58 -8.45
C TRP A 315 -37.31 22.07 -9.87
N THR A 316 -37.29 22.98 -10.85
CA THR A 316 -37.41 22.72 -12.28
C THR A 316 -36.73 21.45 -12.82
N GLY A 317 -37.49 20.57 -13.47
CA GLY A 317 -36.95 19.38 -14.14
C GLY A 317 -36.47 18.25 -13.22
N SER A 318 -36.80 18.30 -11.93
CA SER A 318 -36.50 17.28 -10.93
C SER A 318 -37.54 16.16 -10.86
N LYS A 319 -37.12 14.98 -10.37
CA LYS A 319 -37.99 13.79 -10.28
C LYS A 319 -37.83 13.05 -8.95
N SER A 320 -38.94 12.53 -8.43
CA SER A 320 -38.96 11.60 -7.29
C SER A 320 -39.91 10.43 -7.56
N GLN A 321 -39.63 9.24 -7.02
CA GLN A 321 -40.59 8.13 -7.07
C GLN A 321 -41.67 8.27 -6.01
N ASP A 322 -41.33 8.39 -4.73
CA ASP A 322 -42.30 8.59 -3.64
C ASP A 322 -41.75 9.57 -2.60
N ILE A 323 -42.62 10.39 -2.01
CA ILE A 323 -42.27 11.41 -1.01
C ILE A 323 -43.06 11.18 0.27
N PHE A 324 -42.36 11.09 1.39
CA PHE A 324 -42.91 10.97 2.73
C PHE A 324 -42.32 12.09 3.60
N ALA A 325 -43.06 13.17 3.77
CA ALA A 325 -42.63 14.36 4.48
C ALA A 325 -43.50 14.61 5.72
N LYS A 326 -42.91 14.90 6.87
CA LYS A 326 -43.69 15.40 8.02
C LYS A 326 -44.12 16.85 7.82
N GLY A 327 -43.34 17.63 7.07
CA GLY A 327 -43.62 19.01 6.73
C GLY A 327 -44.41 19.18 5.44
N GLU A 328 -44.19 20.31 4.77
CA GLU A 328 -44.80 20.68 3.50
C GLU A 328 -44.11 19.98 2.31
N VAL A 329 -44.83 19.85 1.20
CA VAL A 329 -44.27 19.33 -0.05
C VAL A 329 -44.57 20.29 -1.18
N GLU A 330 -43.55 20.77 -1.88
CA GLU A 330 -43.67 21.65 -3.04
C GLU A 330 -43.15 20.97 -4.31
N ILE A 331 -43.94 20.99 -5.36
CA ILE A 331 -43.59 20.49 -6.69
C ILE A 331 -43.76 21.62 -7.70
N HIS A 332 -42.64 22.12 -8.22
CA HIS A 332 -42.61 23.21 -9.20
C HIS A 332 -42.69 22.71 -10.66
N THR A 333 -42.41 23.59 -11.62
CA THR A 333 -42.55 23.35 -13.07
C THR A 333 -41.68 22.17 -13.57
N ASP A 334 -42.20 21.42 -14.54
CA ASP A 334 -41.54 20.28 -15.21
C ASP A 334 -41.08 19.15 -14.27
N ASN A 335 -41.74 19.00 -13.11
CA ASN A 335 -41.40 18.00 -12.11
C ASN A 335 -42.41 16.86 -12.03
N THR A 336 -41.92 15.67 -11.69
CA THR A 336 -42.77 14.49 -11.47
C THR A 336 -42.45 13.82 -10.14
N ALA A 337 -43.47 13.61 -9.32
CA ALA A 337 -43.45 12.75 -8.13
C ALA A 337 -44.49 11.64 -8.26
N GLY A 338 -44.24 10.46 -7.71
CA GLY A 338 -45.26 9.41 -7.57
C GLY A 338 -46.18 9.69 -6.38
N ASN A 339 -46.18 8.84 -5.36
CA ASN A 339 -47.10 9.04 -4.22
C ASN A 339 -46.49 10.01 -3.20
N ILE A 340 -47.32 10.91 -2.68
CA ILE A 340 -46.95 11.89 -1.67
C ILE A 340 -47.75 11.61 -0.40
N LYS A 341 -47.04 11.46 0.72
CA LYS A 341 -47.61 11.52 2.06
C LYS A 341 -47.01 12.71 2.81
N ALA A 342 -47.85 13.64 3.25
CA ALA A 342 -47.41 14.86 3.92
C ALA A 342 -48.13 15.09 5.26
N GLY A 343 -47.41 15.61 6.25
CA GLY A 343 -48.03 16.17 7.46
C GLY A 343 -48.47 17.62 7.27
N GLY A 344 -47.80 18.37 6.39
CA GLY A 344 -48.08 19.77 6.06
C GLY A 344 -48.80 19.96 4.73
N LYS A 345 -48.81 21.21 4.24
CA LYS A 345 -49.42 21.57 2.96
C LYS A 345 -48.71 20.91 1.78
N VAL A 346 -49.46 20.54 0.73
CA VAL A 346 -48.90 20.07 -0.53
C VAL A 346 -49.24 21.04 -1.66
N THR A 347 -48.23 21.61 -2.30
CA THR A 347 -48.38 22.54 -3.42
C THR A 347 -47.83 21.90 -4.70
N VAL A 348 -48.64 21.81 -5.75
CA VAL A 348 -48.19 21.38 -7.08
C VAL A 348 -48.44 22.52 -8.06
N THR A 349 -47.38 23.16 -8.53
CA THR A 349 -47.46 24.41 -9.28
C THR A 349 -46.59 24.41 -10.53
N GLY A 350 -47.13 24.98 -11.61
CA GLY A 350 -46.42 25.21 -12.86
C GLY A 350 -46.68 24.15 -13.92
N VAL A 351 -46.25 24.47 -15.15
CA VAL A 351 -46.51 23.64 -16.33
C VAL A 351 -45.83 22.28 -16.17
N ASN A 352 -46.53 21.21 -16.53
CA ASN A 352 -46.08 19.81 -16.42
C ASN A 352 -45.74 19.32 -15.00
N ALA A 353 -45.98 20.10 -13.94
CA ALA A 353 -45.84 19.64 -12.57
C ALA A 353 -46.87 18.54 -12.28
N ARG A 354 -46.43 17.37 -11.81
CA ARG A 354 -47.30 16.22 -11.57
C ARG A 354 -46.94 15.48 -10.28
N ALA A 355 -47.94 15.24 -9.46
CA ALA A 355 -47.95 14.17 -8.45
C ALA A 355 -48.81 13.01 -8.96
N LYS A 356 -48.57 11.77 -8.54
CA LYS A 356 -49.49 10.66 -8.82
C LYS A 356 -50.66 10.71 -7.85
N ASN A 357 -50.40 10.52 -6.56
CA ASN A 357 -51.42 10.54 -5.51
C ASN A 357 -50.95 11.40 -4.35
N ILE A 358 -51.87 12.13 -3.72
CA ILE A 358 -51.58 12.99 -2.57
C ILE A 358 -52.40 12.53 -1.37
N GLU A 359 -51.72 12.21 -0.27
CA GLU A 359 -52.29 11.94 1.05
C GLU A 359 -51.70 12.95 2.05
N THR A 360 -52.50 13.84 2.63
CA THR A 360 -51.99 14.86 3.55
C THR A 360 -52.89 15.18 4.74
N LEU A 361 -52.27 15.54 5.87
CA LEU A 361 -52.97 16.17 6.99
C LEU A 361 -53.19 17.69 6.81
N GLY A 362 -52.45 18.31 5.89
CA GLY A 362 -52.56 19.74 5.56
C GLY A 362 -53.54 20.02 4.42
N ALA A 363 -53.41 21.22 3.86
CA ALA A 363 -54.12 21.63 2.65
C ALA A 363 -53.42 21.13 1.37
N VAL A 364 -54.12 21.16 0.25
CA VAL A 364 -53.57 20.88 -1.08
C VAL A 364 -53.89 22.05 -2.02
N GLU A 365 -52.87 22.56 -2.72
CA GLU A 365 -53.01 23.63 -3.69
C GLU A 365 -52.44 23.19 -5.04
N LEU A 366 -53.24 23.24 -6.11
CA LEU A 366 -52.80 22.99 -7.48
C LEU A 366 -52.87 24.28 -8.30
N TRP A 367 -51.72 24.77 -8.78
CA TRP A 367 -51.62 26.04 -9.49
C TRP A 367 -51.00 25.90 -10.89
N LEU A 368 -51.38 26.79 -11.80
CA LEU A 368 -50.66 27.06 -13.05
C LEU A 368 -50.33 25.80 -13.89
N GLY A 369 -51.25 24.83 -13.97
CA GLY A 369 -51.05 23.61 -14.74
C GLY A 369 -50.67 22.36 -13.93
N GLY A 370 -50.66 22.44 -12.59
CA GLY A 370 -50.36 21.32 -11.71
C GLY A 370 -51.38 20.17 -11.81
N LYS A 371 -50.90 18.94 -11.79
CA LYS A 371 -51.73 17.73 -11.98
C LYS A 371 -51.55 16.69 -10.89
N THR A 372 -52.64 16.01 -10.55
CA THR A 372 -52.62 14.82 -9.68
C THR A 372 -53.75 13.85 -10.03
N ASP A 373 -53.54 12.55 -9.81
CA ASP A 373 -54.59 11.53 -10.02
C ASP A 373 -55.59 11.57 -8.86
N ASP A 374 -55.18 11.30 -7.62
CA ASP A 374 -56.10 11.35 -6.48
C ASP A 374 -55.58 12.22 -5.32
N ILE A 375 -56.52 12.84 -4.59
CA ILE A 375 -56.24 13.66 -3.39
C ILE A 375 -57.04 13.13 -2.21
N THR A 376 -56.36 12.89 -1.10
CA THR A 376 -56.95 12.68 0.22
C THR A 376 -56.32 13.67 1.21
N ALA A 377 -57.10 14.66 1.66
CA ALA A 377 -56.60 15.76 2.49
C ALA A 377 -57.46 15.98 3.75
N LYS A 378 -56.85 16.27 4.89
CA LYS A 378 -57.59 16.75 6.08
C LYS A 378 -57.88 18.25 6.03
N GLY A 379 -57.03 19.02 5.36
CA GLY A 379 -57.20 20.46 5.14
C GLY A 379 -58.01 20.79 3.89
N ASN A 380 -57.99 22.06 3.49
CA ASN A 380 -58.65 22.54 2.29
C ASN A 380 -57.99 22.01 1.02
N VAL A 381 -58.74 21.91 -0.08
CA VAL A 381 -58.20 21.57 -1.40
C VAL A 381 -58.58 22.65 -2.38
N GLU A 382 -57.58 23.27 -3.02
CA GLU A 382 -57.77 24.31 -4.02
C GLU A 382 -57.16 23.89 -5.36
N VAL A 383 -57.97 23.92 -6.41
CA VAL A 383 -57.55 23.60 -7.79
C VAL A 383 -57.77 24.84 -8.63
N HIS A 384 -56.67 25.47 -9.06
CA HIS A 384 -56.66 26.75 -9.76
C HIS A 384 -56.48 26.60 -11.28
N THR A 385 -56.35 27.72 -11.99
CA THR A 385 -56.24 27.82 -13.45
C THR A 385 -55.27 26.78 -14.06
N GLY A 386 -55.78 26.04 -15.04
CA GLY A 386 -55.06 25.03 -15.81
C GLY A 386 -54.74 23.72 -15.06
N SER A 387 -55.07 23.61 -13.77
CA SER A 387 -54.73 22.46 -12.94
C SER A 387 -55.78 21.35 -12.99
N ASN A 388 -55.36 20.09 -12.82
CA ASN A 388 -56.27 18.94 -12.86
C ASN A 388 -56.07 18.01 -11.64
N ALA A 389 -57.17 17.65 -10.98
CA ALA A 389 -57.25 16.57 -10.01
C ALA A 389 -58.21 15.47 -10.51
N GLY A 390 -57.98 14.21 -10.17
CA GLY A 390 -58.98 13.15 -10.29
C GLY A 390 -59.91 13.15 -9.07
N HIS A 391 -59.89 12.11 -8.24
CA HIS A 391 -60.83 12.01 -7.12
C HIS A 391 -60.33 12.79 -5.89
N ILE A 392 -61.19 13.65 -5.32
CA ILE A 392 -60.87 14.47 -4.14
C ILE A 392 -61.68 13.99 -2.94
N LYS A 393 -60.99 13.67 -1.84
CA LYS A 393 -61.55 13.40 -0.51
C LYS A 393 -60.99 14.42 0.47
N SER A 394 -61.84 15.27 1.03
CA SER A 394 -61.41 16.35 1.92
C SER A 394 -62.27 16.47 3.18
N ALA A 395 -61.66 16.79 4.32
CA ALA A 395 -62.42 17.28 5.48
C ALA A 395 -62.58 18.80 5.47
N GLY A 396 -61.76 19.53 4.72
CA GLY A 396 -61.84 20.97 4.56
C GLY A 396 -62.73 21.41 3.40
N LYS A 397 -62.71 22.72 3.12
CA LYS A 397 -63.34 23.33 1.94
C LYS A 397 -62.66 22.83 0.67
N VAL A 398 -63.42 22.60 -0.39
CA VAL A 398 -62.88 22.30 -1.73
C VAL A 398 -63.26 23.42 -2.70
N GLN A 399 -62.26 24.03 -3.35
CA GLN A 399 -62.44 25.06 -4.36
C GLN A 399 -61.84 24.59 -5.70
N VAL A 400 -62.63 24.64 -6.77
CA VAL A 400 -62.16 24.39 -8.14
C VAL A 400 -62.46 25.64 -8.96
N ILE A 401 -61.45 26.48 -9.17
CA ILE A 401 -61.63 27.84 -9.66
C ILE A 401 -60.67 28.20 -10.79
N GLY A 402 -61.15 29.01 -11.73
CA GLY A 402 -60.35 29.52 -12.85
C GLY A 402 -60.41 28.65 -14.10
N LEU A 403 -59.93 29.24 -15.21
CA LEU A 403 -60.04 28.65 -16.53
C LEU A 403 -59.24 27.33 -16.63
N GLY A 404 -59.90 26.26 -17.08
CA GLY A 404 -59.27 24.96 -17.30
C GLY A 404 -58.93 24.18 -16.02
N ALA A 405 -59.34 24.68 -14.85
CA ALA A 405 -59.28 23.93 -13.60
C ALA A 405 -60.27 22.76 -13.63
N SER A 406 -59.87 21.57 -13.17
CA SER A 406 -60.81 20.44 -13.10
C SER A 406 -60.61 19.44 -11.97
N ALA A 407 -61.71 18.79 -11.55
CA ALA A 407 -61.73 17.66 -10.62
C ALA A 407 -62.69 16.55 -11.08
N LYS A 408 -62.44 15.26 -10.81
CA LYS A 408 -63.35 14.17 -11.22
C LYS A 408 -64.55 14.00 -10.27
N ASP A 409 -64.37 13.36 -9.11
CA ASP A 409 -65.42 13.25 -8.09
C ASP A 409 -64.95 13.91 -6.80
N ILE A 410 -65.85 14.60 -6.10
CA ILE A 410 -65.54 15.35 -4.88
C ILE A 410 -66.38 14.83 -3.70
N TYR A 411 -65.69 14.43 -2.63
CA TYR A 411 -66.27 13.94 -1.38
C TYR A 411 -65.79 14.79 -0.20
N VAL A 412 -66.72 15.42 0.54
CA VAL A 412 -66.38 16.30 1.68
C VAL A 412 -67.16 15.96 2.94
N VAL A 413 -66.61 16.28 4.12
CA VAL A 413 -67.30 16.15 5.43
C VAL A 413 -67.80 17.51 5.91
N GLY A 414 -69.11 17.77 5.82
CA GLY A 414 -69.74 19.00 6.35
C GLY A 414 -69.30 20.34 5.73
N SER A 415 -68.25 20.35 4.92
CA SER A 415 -67.61 21.54 4.33
C SER A 415 -68.24 21.96 3.00
N ASP A 416 -67.88 23.16 2.55
CA ASP A 416 -68.36 23.73 1.29
C ASP A 416 -67.53 23.30 0.08
N ILE A 417 -68.24 23.18 -1.04
CA ILE A 417 -67.69 22.92 -2.37
C ILE A 417 -68.02 24.14 -3.22
N ASP A 418 -66.99 24.76 -3.80
CA ASP A 418 -67.10 25.94 -4.64
C ASP A 418 -66.47 25.65 -6.00
N VAL A 419 -67.28 25.65 -7.06
CA VAL A 419 -66.84 25.38 -8.44
C VAL A 419 -67.24 26.57 -9.31
N SER A 420 -66.24 27.30 -9.83
CA SER A 420 -66.49 28.48 -10.66
C SER A 420 -67.05 28.12 -12.05
N LEU A 421 -67.73 29.07 -12.71
CA LEU A 421 -68.32 28.90 -14.05
C LEU A 421 -67.32 28.39 -15.12
N PHE A 422 -66.04 28.74 -14.98
CA PHE A 422 -64.97 28.39 -15.94
C PHE A 422 -64.17 27.14 -15.56
N ALA A 423 -64.50 26.54 -14.41
CA ALA A 423 -63.96 25.28 -13.97
C ALA A 423 -64.91 24.13 -14.33
N THR A 424 -64.36 22.92 -14.48
CA THR A 424 -65.16 21.73 -14.76
C THR A 424 -64.95 20.71 -13.67
N SER A 425 -66.00 20.05 -13.22
CA SER A 425 -65.81 18.84 -12.42
C SER A 425 -66.78 17.76 -12.84
N GLY A 426 -66.45 16.50 -12.55
CA GLY A 426 -67.19 15.32 -13.00
C GLY A 426 -68.57 15.17 -12.34
N SER A 427 -69.10 13.95 -12.39
CA SER A 427 -70.53 13.68 -12.18
C SER A 427 -70.96 13.63 -10.70
N THR A 428 -70.03 13.46 -9.75
CA THR A 428 -70.39 13.22 -8.34
C THR A 428 -69.81 14.26 -7.39
N TYR A 429 -70.68 15.03 -6.74
CA TYR A 429 -70.37 15.83 -5.55
C TYR A 429 -71.19 15.30 -4.39
N LYS A 430 -70.53 14.80 -3.35
CA LYS A 430 -71.21 14.24 -2.18
C LYS A 430 -70.67 14.87 -0.90
N LYS A 431 -71.55 15.57 -0.19
CA LYS A 431 -71.37 15.88 1.23
C LYS A 431 -71.67 14.60 2.02
N GLN A 432 -70.74 14.15 2.84
CA GLN A 432 -70.82 12.93 3.64
C GLN A 432 -70.73 13.27 5.13
N THR A 433 -71.36 12.46 5.99
CA THR A 433 -71.25 12.61 7.44
C THR A 433 -69.88 12.18 7.96
N GLN A 434 -69.25 11.20 7.30
CA GLN A 434 -67.91 10.70 7.61
C GLN A 434 -67.25 10.14 6.36
N LEU A 435 -65.93 10.31 6.23
CA LEU A 435 -65.10 9.65 5.22
C LEU A 435 -64.68 8.24 5.71
N SER A 436 -63.97 7.48 4.86
CA SER A 436 -63.60 6.08 5.16
C SER A 436 -62.86 5.93 6.52
N PRO A 437 -62.94 4.77 7.19
CA PRO A 437 -62.21 4.53 8.44
C PRO A 437 -60.70 4.82 8.34
N PHE A 438 -60.11 4.51 7.19
CA PHE A 438 -58.72 4.85 6.84
C PHE A 438 -58.42 6.36 6.99
N PHE A 439 -59.34 7.22 6.55
CA PHE A 439 -59.18 8.67 6.64
C PHE A 439 -59.05 9.14 8.09
N ASN A 440 -59.75 8.51 9.04
CA ASN A 440 -59.72 8.92 10.45
C ASN A 440 -58.42 8.54 11.17
N VAL A 441 -57.69 7.55 10.67
CA VAL A 441 -56.43 7.06 11.27
C VAL A 441 -55.17 7.54 10.53
N MET A 442 -55.31 8.45 9.56
CA MET A 442 -54.18 9.07 8.88
C MET A 442 -53.27 9.81 9.87
N THR A 443 -51.97 9.57 9.78
CA THR A 443 -50.94 10.21 10.61
C THR A 443 -49.83 10.79 9.74
N ALA A 444 -49.11 11.78 10.27
CA ALA A 444 -47.96 12.35 9.58
C ALA A 444 -46.85 11.29 9.47
N PRO A 445 -46.11 11.23 8.34
CA PRO A 445 -44.92 10.41 8.23
C PRO A 445 -43.94 10.70 9.37
N THR A 446 -43.28 9.66 9.87
CA THR A 446 -42.22 9.78 10.88
C THR A 446 -40.99 9.05 10.39
N VAL A 447 -39.85 9.74 10.41
CA VAL A 447 -38.56 9.21 9.98
C VAL A 447 -37.65 9.06 11.20
N THR A 448 -37.16 7.84 11.43
CA THR A 448 -36.25 7.55 12.55
C THR A 448 -34.85 7.27 12.05
N ILE A 449 -33.87 8.10 12.40
CA ILE A 449 -32.46 7.93 12.03
C ILE A 449 -31.66 7.50 13.27
N ASN A 450 -30.75 6.55 13.12
CA ASN A 450 -29.92 6.07 14.22
C ASN A 450 -28.72 7.01 14.48
N GLU A 451 -29.00 8.22 14.97
CA GLU A 451 -27.98 9.24 15.26
C GLU A 451 -26.87 8.70 16.18
N GLN A 452 -27.24 8.02 17.27
CA GLN A 452 -26.28 7.49 18.24
C GLN A 452 -25.37 6.43 17.62
N GLY A 453 -25.92 5.55 16.78
CA GLY A 453 -25.15 4.55 16.04
C GLY A 453 -24.17 5.19 15.05
N ILE A 454 -24.57 6.24 14.34
CA ILE A 454 -23.70 6.99 13.42
C ILE A 454 -22.54 7.63 14.20
N ARG A 455 -22.85 8.39 15.28
CA ARG A 455 -21.84 9.04 16.12
C ARG A 455 -20.87 8.04 16.74
N LYS A 456 -21.38 6.92 17.27
CA LYS A 456 -20.57 5.86 17.86
C LYS A 456 -19.66 5.22 16.81
N GLY A 457 -20.19 4.88 15.64
CA GLY A 457 -19.39 4.31 14.55
C GLY A 457 -18.24 5.23 14.13
N ILE A 458 -18.49 6.54 14.00
CA ILE A 458 -17.44 7.52 13.69
C ILE A 458 -16.42 7.61 14.82
N SER A 459 -16.86 7.68 16.08
CA SER A 459 -15.98 7.75 17.24
C SER A 459 -15.08 6.51 17.37
N ASP A 460 -15.63 5.31 17.17
CA ASP A 460 -14.89 4.05 17.28
C ASP A 460 -13.84 3.95 16.15
N SER A 461 -14.18 4.32 14.92
CA SER A 461 -13.26 4.30 13.77
C SER A 461 -12.19 5.39 13.83
N THR A 462 -12.41 6.47 14.57
CA THR A 462 -11.45 7.58 14.73
C THR A 462 -10.70 7.55 16.07
N ALA A 463 -10.83 6.45 16.83
CA ALA A 463 -10.11 6.23 18.08
C ALA A 463 -8.75 5.56 17.83
N PHE A 464 -7.80 6.30 17.28
CA PHE A 464 -6.42 5.87 17.10
C PHE A 464 -5.46 6.96 17.58
N GLU A 465 -4.25 6.56 17.95
CA GLU A 465 -3.20 7.48 18.39
C GLU A 465 -1.84 6.88 18.04
N THR A 466 -0.91 7.74 17.64
CA THR A 466 0.49 7.38 17.40
C THR A 466 1.37 8.10 18.41
N LYS A 467 2.32 7.38 19.01
CA LYS A 467 3.30 7.94 19.96
C LYS A 467 4.70 7.60 19.51
N VAL A 468 5.54 8.63 19.39
CA VAL A 468 6.93 8.51 18.94
C VAL A 468 7.81 9.29 19.89
N ASP A 469 8.79 8.60 20.48
CA ASP A 469 9.89 9.23 21.21
C ASP A 469 11.16 8.39 20.99
N VAL A 470 12.16 8.98 20.35
CA VAL A 470 13.46 8.37 20.10
C VAL A 470 14.26 8.18 21.39
N THR A 471 14.13 9.09 22.36
CA THR A 471 14.99 9.13 23.56
C THR A 471 14.83 7.88 24.44
N VAL A 472 13.65 7.26 24.46
CA VAL A 472 13.39 6.03 25.22
C VAL A 472 14.18 4.83 24.69
N TYR A 473 14.71 4.91 23.47
CA TYR A 473 15.46 3.85 22.80
C TYR A 473 16.99 4.05 22.84
N LYS A 474 17.48 5.15 23.44
CA LYS A 474 18.92 5.47 23.48
C LYS A 474 19.78 4.35 24.07
N GLN A 475 19.31 3.72 25.16
CA GLN A 475 20.04 2.65 25.86
C GLN A 475 20.08 1.32 25.09
N GLU A 476 19.30 1.20 24.01
CA GLU A 476 19.23 0.00 23.17
C GLU A 476 19.99 0.14 21.86
N ALA A 477 20.33 1.37 21.49
CA ALA A 477 21.11 1.63 20.30
C ALA A 477 22.50 1.00 20.42
N ASN A 478 22.99 0.43 19.32
CA ASN A 478 24.32 -0.16 19.25
C ASN A 478 25.41 0.90 19.12
N TYR A 479 25.09 1.96 18.38
CA TYR A 479 25.95 3.11 18.14
C TYR A 479 25.21 4.36 18.63
N ILE A 480 25.80 5.08 19.58
CA ILE A 480 25.20 6.30 20.15
C ILE A 480 26.15 7.46 19.84
N PHE A 481 25.76 8.27 18.88
CA PHE A 481 26.49 9.45 18.42
C PHE A 481 26.09 10.65 19.28
N THR A 482 27.09 11.22 19.94
CA THR A 482 26.88 12.33 20.89
C THR A 482 27.77 13.52 20.55
N LYS A 483 27.28 14.71 20.87
CA LYS A 483 28.03 15.95 20.68
C LYS A 483 28.85 16.23 21.94
N SER A 484 30.10 15.75 22.00
CA SER A 484 30.96 15.96 23.18
C SER A 484 32.39 16.37 22.81
N GLY A 485 32.68 17.66 23.00
CA GLY A 485 34.03 18.24 22.90
C GLY A 485 34.41 18.78 21.51
N LYS A 486 35.67 18.59 21.11
CA LYS A 486 36.27 19.09 19.85
C LYS A 486 36.12 18.10 18.67
N PHE A 487 35.78 16.84 18.95
CA PHE A 487 35.70 15.75 17.99
C PHE A 487 34.40 14.98 18.18
N ASP A 488 33.88 14.41 17.10
CA ASP A 488 32.69 13.56 17.14
C ASP A 488 32.93 12.30 17.96
N ARG A 489 31.95 11.96 18.81
CA ARG A 489 32.03 10.83 19.74
C ARG A 489 30.97 9.79 19.44
N VAL A 490 31.36 8.52 19.58
CA VAL A 490 30.47 7.37 19.48
C VAL A 490 30.64 6.46 20.70
N TYR A 491 29.53 6.14 21.37
CA TYR A 491 29.49 5.05 22.34
C TYR A 491 29.03 3.76 21.66
N LEU A 492 29.59 2.65 22.12
CA LEU A 492 29.37 1.31 21.60
C LEU A 492 28.63 0.47 22.63
N ASN A 493 27.56 -0.19 22.21
CA ASN A 493 26.69 -0.94 23.10
C ASN A 493 26.27 -2.27 22.48
N GLN A 494 26.43 -3.35 23.25
CA GLN A 494 26.14 -4.72 22.82
C GLN A 494 26.84 -5.09 21.50
N LEU A 495 28.04 -4.57 21.31
CA LEU A 495 28.87 -4.78 20.12
C LEU A 495 30.09 -5.61 20.49
N LYS A 496 30.29 -6.73 19.81
CA LYS A 496 31.48 -7.56 19.97
C LYS A 496 32.45 -7.29 18.84
N ASN A 497 33.71 -7.10 19.19
CA ASN A 497 34.78 -6.97 18.23
C ASN A 497 35.26 -8.36 17.81
N LYS A 498 35.32 -8.58 16.50
CA LYS A 498 35.72 -9.88 15.94
C LYS A 498 37.21 -10.19 16.15
N ALA A 499 38.06 -9.16 16.11
CA ALA A 499 39.51 -9.29 16.19
C ALA A 499 40.01 -9.54 17.63
N ASN A 500 39.50 -8.78 18.61
CA ASN A 500 39.95 -8.89 19.99
C ASN A 500 38.95 -9.62 20.91
N THR A 501 37.79 -10.01 20.38
CA THR A 501 36.71 -10.74 21.08
C THR A 501 36.00 -10.01 22.22
N LEU A 502 36.41 -8.76 22.52
CA LEU A 502 35.82 -7.94 23.58
C LEU A 502 34.41 -7.49 23.20
N THR A 503 33.53 -7.37 24.20
CA THR A 503 32.17 -6.85 24.05
C THR A 503 32.08 -5.48 24.69
N TYR A 504 31.66 -4.48 23.93
CA TYR A 504 31.48 -3.10 24.41
C TYR A 504 30.05 -2.86 24.86
N ILE A 505 29.90 -2.20 26.00
CA ILE A 505 28.61 -1.88 26.63
C ILE A 505 28.58 -0.39 26.98
N TYR A 506 27.40 0.21 26.79
CA TYR A 506 27.10 1.57 27.20
C TYR A 506 26.17 1.54 28.42
N GLU A 507 26.50 2.32 29.44
CA GLU A 507 25.65 2.48 30.62
C GLU A 507 25.97 3.83 31.30
N ASN A 508 24.97 4.54 31.79
CA ASN A 508 25.15 5.80 32.54
C ASN A 508 26.10 6.80 31.84
N ASN A 509 25.92 7.01 30.54
CA ASN A 509 26.73 7.91 29.71
C ASN A 509 28.24 7.57 29.70
N SER A 510 28.61 6.33 30.00
CA SER A 510 30.00 5.87 30.07
C SER A 510 30.21 4.60 29.25
N GLN A 511 31.43 4.42 28.78
CA GLN A 511 31.83 3.29 27.96
C GLN A 511 32.49 2.20 28.81
N TYR A 512 32.05 0.96 28.63
CA TYR A 512 32.59 -0.22 29.30
C TYR A 512 32.98 -1.33 28.34
N ILE A 513 33.83 -2.23 28.81
CA ILE A 513 34.06 -3.58 28.25
C ILE A 513 33.41 -4.59 29.19
N LEU A 514 32.69 -5.55 28.63
CA LEU A 514 32.21 -6.73 29.33
C LEU A 514 33.28 -7.83 29.21
N ASN A 515 33.84 -8.21 30.35
CA ASN A 515 34.79 -9.31 30.45
C ASN A 515 34.08 -10.66 30.30
N ALA A 516 34.83 -11.72 30.02
CA ALA A 516 34.29 -13.07 29.83
C ALA A 516 33.55 -13.62 31.08
N ASP A 517 33.85 -13.10 32.26
CA ASP A 517 33.20 -13.42 33.54
C ASP A 517 31.93 -12.60 33.82
N GLY A 518 31.54 -11.70 32.90
CA GLY A 518 30.39 -10.81 33.04
C GLY A 518 30.66 -9.53 33.83
N THR A 519 31.89 -9.30 34.30
CA THR A 519 32.26 -8.04 34.97
C THR A 519 32.42 -6.89 33.97
N LYS A 520 32.08 -5.68 34.40
CA LYS A 520 32.19 -4.46 33.58
C LYS A 520 33.46 -3.70 33.94
N GLN A 521 34.32 -3.47 32.96
CA GLN A 521 35.50 -2.61 33.10
C GLN A 521 35.24 -1.26 32.41
N SER A 522 35.34 -0.16 33.15
CA SER A 522 35.21 1.19 32.58
C SER A 522 36.38 1.52 31.67
N ILE A 523 36.08 2.04 30.48
CA ILE A 523 37.10 2.53 29.54
C ILE A 523 37.27 4.03 29.71
N ASN A 524 36.18 4.79 29.56
CA ASN A 524 36.13 6.24 29.70
C ASN A 524 34.68 6.73 29.84
N SER A 525 34.51 8.03 30.13
CA SER A 525 33.22 8.71 30.18
C SER A 525 32.83 9.47 28.90
N GLN A 526 33.71 9.51 27.89
CA GLN A 526 33.54 10.35 26.68
C GLN A 526 33.24 9.56 25.39
N GLY A 527 33.14 8.24 25.49
CA GLY A 527 33.01 7.36 24.32
C GLY A 527 34.32 7.28 23.52
N PHE A 528 34.22 6.70 22.33
CA PHE A 528 35.30 6.66 21.36
C PHE A 528 35.23 7.86 20.42
N SER A 529 36.36 8.31 19.92
CA SER A 529 36.44 9.27 18.84
C SER A 529 36.27 8.60 17.48
N ILE A 530 35.67 9.34 16.55
CA ILE A 530 35.71 9.03 15.12
C ILE A 530 36.87 9.81 14.51
N GLY A 531 37.80 9.10 13.85
CA GLY A 531 38.98 9.70 13.26
C GLY A 531 39.29 9.18 11.86
N ASP A 532 40.20 9.88 11.21
CA ASP A 532 40.76 9.52 9.92
C ASP A 532 41.81 8.41 10.06
N TYR A 533 41.92 7.60 9.02
CA TYR A 533 42.92 6.54 8.87
C TYR A 533 43.42 6.45 7.43
N THR A 534 44.58 5.82 7.23
CA THR A 534 45.18 5.63 5.90
C THR A 534 45.12 4.16 5.48
N PHE A 535 44.68 3.89 4.25
CA PHE A 535 44.69 2.55 3.65
C PHE A 535 45.10 2.65 2.18
N ASN A 536 46.02 1.81 1.72
CA ASN A 536 46.57 1.84 0.36
C ASN A 536 46.98 3.25 -0.12
N GLY A 537 47.58 4.06 0.76
CA GLY A 537 48.03 5.42 0.45
C GLY A 537 46.92 6.48 0.35
N LYS A 538 45.65 6.11 0.59
CA LYS A 538 44.49 7.02 0.61
C LYS A 538 44.01 7.24 2.04
N THR A 539 43.54 8.45 2.35
CA THR A 539 42.95 8.80 3.64
C THR A 539 41.44 8.62 3.60
N TYR A 540 40.91 8.02 4.65
CA TYR A 540 39.51 7.68 4.86
C TYR A 540 39.07 8.20 6.24
N THR A 541 37.80 8.57 6.39
CA THR A 541 37.19 8.90 7.69
C THR A 541 36.36 7.71 8.19
N GLY A 542 36.28 7.52 9.51
CA GLY A 542 35.39 6.52 10.12
C GLY A 542 36.08 5.48 11.00
N ALA A 543 37.37 5.63 11.33
CA ALA A 543 38.01 4.76 12.31
C ALA A 543 37.52 5.11 13.73
N ILE A 544 37.25 4.08 14.53
CA ILE A 544 36.81 4.21 15.92
C ILE A 544 38.01 3.95 16.83
N CYS A 545 38.40 4.94 17.61
CA CYS A 545 39.59 4.92 18.43
C CYS A 545 39.41 5.75 19.72
N LEU A 546 40.25 5.53 20.73
CA LEU A 546 40.18 6.28 21.99
C LEU A 546 40.66 7.72 21.86
N THR A 547 41.74 7.94 21.09
CA THR A 547 42.37 9.25 20.94
C THR A 547 42.56 9.63 19.48
N VAL A 548 42.30 10.90 19.18
CA VAL A 548 42.48 11.52 17.87
C VAL A 548 43.40 12.73 17.99
N THR A 549 44.36 12.84 17.08
CA THR A 549 45.28 13.98 16.96
C THR A 549 45.20 14.53 15.55
N ASN A 550 44.90 15.82 15.38
CA ASN A 550 44.71 16.47 14.07
C ASN A 550 43.71 15.72 13.15
N GLY A 551 42.61 15.21 13.72
CA GLY A 551 41.58 14.48 12.98
C GLY A 551 41.92 13.02 12.68
N LYS A 552 43.16 12.55 12.93
CA LYS A 552 43.58 11.16 12.71
C LYS A 552 43.60 10.35 14.00
N CYS A 553 43.20 9.08 13.92
CA CYS A 553 43.33 8.16 15.06
C CYS A 553 44.80 7.99 15.47
N SER A 554 45.09 8.31 16.74
CA SER A 554 46.44 8.16 17.34
C SER A 554 46.54 6.98 18.29
N SER A 555 45.42 6.44 18.79
CA SER A 555 45.38 5.19 19.53
C SER A 555 45.08 4.00 18.63
N GLU A 556 45.09 2.79 19.22
CA GLU A 556 44.59 1.59 18.55
C GLU A 556 43.17 1.79 18.00
N ILE A 557 42.96 1.33 16.77
CA ILE A 557 41.66 1.35 16.11
C ILE A 557 40.93 0.06 16.46
N ILE A 558 39.80 0.21 17.16
CA ILE A 558 39.00 -0.90 17.67
C ILE A 558 37.82 -1.25 16.75
N GLY A 559 37.60 -0.47 15.71
CA GLY A 559 36.47 -0.64 14.80
C GLY A 559 36.55 0.37 13.66
N TYR A 560 35.80 0.10 12.61
CA TYR A 560 35.65 1.02 11.49
C TYR A 560 34.17 1.16 11.17
N LEU A 561 33.73 2.40 10.95
CA LEU A 561 32.56 2.68 10.13
C LEU A 561 32.96 2.36 8.68
N PRO A 562 32.16 1.61 7.91
CA PRO A 562 32.48 1.21 6.54
C PRO A 562 32.85 2.39 5.63
N GLN A 563 33.72 2.07 4.66
CA GLN A 563 34.31 3.02 3.72
C GLN A 563 33.23 3.65 2.85
N ILE A 564 33.05 4.97 2.97
CA ILE A 564 32.20 5.70 2.03
C ILE A 564 32.85 6.90 1.34
N SER A 565 34.18 7.04 1.44
CA SER A 565 34.89 8.16 0.83
C SER A 565 36.32 7.83 0.48
N ILE A 566 36.79 8.36 -0.66
CA ILE A 566 38.21 8.42 -1.02
C ILE A 566 38.58 9.90 -1.09
N GLY A 567 39.36 10.35 -0.11
CA GLY A 567 40.07 11.63 -0.13
C GLY A 567 39.37 12.74 0.67
N LYS A 568 40.05 13.21 1.73
CA LYS A 568 39.86 14.57 2.25
C LYS A 568 41.20 15.25 2.42
N THR A 569 41.19 16.56 2.20
CA THR A 569 42.15 17.50 2.80
C THR A 569 41.34 18.47 3.65
N LEU A 570 41.60 18.48 4.96
CA LEU A 570 41.27 19.53 5.93
C LEU A 570 39.82 20.12 5.91
N GLY A 571 38.97 19.59 6.79
CA GLY A 571 38.02 20.41 7.58
C GLY A 571 36.82 21.09 6.90
N ILE A 572 36.46 20.74 5.65
CA ILE A 572 35.33 21.40 4.97
C ILE A 572 34.24 20.46 4.43
N ASP A 573 34.47 19.15 4.29
CA ASP A 573 33.42 18.21 3.87
C ASP A 573 33.39 17.03 4.84
N ASP A 574 32.29 16.80 5.56
CA ASP A 574 32.16 15.84 6.66
C ASP A 574 31.40 14.56 6.27
N ASP A 575 32.08 13.61 5.62
CA ASP A 575 31.48 12.30 5.26
C ASP A 575 30.86 11.55 6.45
N TYR A 576 31.51 11.66 7.61
CA TYR A 576 31.01 11.23 8.91
C TYR A 576 31.39 12.28 9.95
N GLY A 577 30.40 12.99 10.47
CA GLY A 577 30.64 13.92 11.56
C GLY A 577 29.52 14.91 11.81
N TYR A 578 29.69 15.68 12.87
CA TYR A 578 28.78 16.75 13.22
C TYR A 578 29.20 18.05 12.53
N GLY A 579 28.45 18.44 11.50
CA GLY A 579 28.65 19.71 10.84
C GLY A 579 28.21 20.87 11.73
N ASN A 580 29.16 21.61 12.31
CA ASN A 580 28.88 22.73 13.20
C ASN A 580 28.14 23.90 12.51
N ILE A 581 28.27 24.05 11.19
CA ILE A 581 27.62 25.12 10.42
C ILE A 581 26.11 24.87 10.28
N LEU A 582 25.73 23.63 9.92
CA LEU A 582 24.32 23.26 9.72
C LEU A 582 23.70 22.56 10.94
N ASN A 583 24.47 22.44 12.03
CA ASN A 583 24.09 21.83 13.30
C ASN A 583 23.44 20.43 13.13
N ARG A 584 24.07 19.57 12.31
CA ARG A 584 23.57 18.24 11.94
C ARG A 584 24.67 17.21 11.79
N TRP A 585 24.35 15.97 12.12
CA TRP A 585 25.12 14.79 11.75
C TRP A 585 25.01 14.51 10.26
N ARG A 586 26.13 14.21 9.62
CA ARG A 586 26.19 13.78 8.22
C ARG A 586 26.70 12.35 8.13
N VAL A 587 25.98 11.56 7.34
CA VAL A 587 26.36 10.21 6.92
C VAL A 587 26.28 10.19 5.39
N HIS A 588 27.41 10.46 4.73
CA HIS A 588 27.48 10.64 3.28
C HIS A 588 28.27 9.53 2.60
N SER A 589 27.82 9.15 1.40
CA SER A 589 28.56 8.32 0.44
C SER A 589 29.11 9.18 -0.69
N ILE A 590 30.43 9.35 -0.82
CA ILE A 590 31.02 10.16 -1.90
C ILE A 590 31.87 9.35 -2.89
N MET A 591 31.44 9.46 -4.15
CA MET A 591 32.18 9.30 -5.40
C MET A 591 32.57 7.92 -5.94
N ASN A 592 32.52 6.82 -5.18
CA ASN A 592 32.70 5.48 -5.77
C ASN A 592 31.73 4.46 -5.16
N PRO A 593 31.15 3.56 -5.99
CA PRO A 593 30.16 2.61 -5.53
C PRO A 593 30.74 1.67 -4.46
N SER A 594 30.19 1.69 -3.25
CA SER A 594 30.22 0.51 -2.39
C SER A 594 29.35 -0.56 -3.04
N SER A 595 29.86 -1.76 -3.33
CA SER A 595 28.98 -2.85 -3.74
C SER A 595 27.95 -3.15 -2.62
N LEU A 596 26.86 -3.86 -2.93
CA LEU A 596 25.96 -4.43 -1.89
C LEU A 596 26.75 -5.32 -0.91
N ASP A 597 27.89 -5.84 -1.34
CA ASP A 597 28.84 -6.60 -0.53
C ASP A 597 29.69 -5.71 0.41
N ASN A 598 29.47 -4.39 0.40
CA ASN A 598 30.15 -3.36 1.19
C ASN A 598 29.16 -2.33 1.80
N ALA A 599 28.04 -2.80 2.36
CA ALA A 599 27.05 -1.93 2.98
C ALA A 599 27.66 -0.99 4.05
N THR A 600 27.20 0.26 4.03
CA THR A 600 27.88 1.45 4.57
C THR A 600 27.97 1.52 6.09
N LEU A 601 27.34 0.61 6.84
CA LEU A 601 27.46 0.48 8.29
C LEU A 601 27.33 -1.01 8.71
N ALA A 602 27.94 -1.41 9.83
CA ALA A 602 27.60 -2.70 10.43
C ALA A 602 26.12 -2.65 10.84
N PRO A 603 25.30 -3.67 10.52
CA PRO A 603 23.87 -3.65 10.82
C PRO A 603 23.61 -3.40 12.31
N GLY A 604 22.48 -2.79 12.64
CA GLY A 604 22.13 -2.44 14.02
C GLY A 604 21.47 -1.07 14.14
N ILE A 605 21.26 -0.66 15.39
CA ILE A 605 20.54 0.57 15.71
C ILE A 605 21.52 1.70 15.96
N MET A 606 21.29 2.81 15.27
CA MET A 606 22.11 4.02 15.37
C MET A 606 21.30 5.17 15.91
N TYR A 607 21.78 5.74 16.99
CA TYR A 607 21.15 6.84 17.69
C TYR A 607 21.97 8.11 17.55
N PHE A 608 21.34 9.21 17.16
CA PHE A 608 21.98 10.50 16.97
C PHE A 608 21.35 11.55 17.88
N GLU A 609 22.16 12.18 18.72
CA GLU A 609 21.79 13.41 19.42
C GLU A 609 21.77 14.58 18.42
N GLY A 610 20.58 15.04 18.04
CA GLY A 610 20.36 16.12 17.09
C GLY A 610 19.87 15.66 15.70
N THR A 611 19.95 16.55 14.72
CA THR A 611 19.49 16.31 13.34
C THR A 611 20.47 15.42 12.58
N LEU A 612 19.95 14.53 11.73
CA LEU A 612 20.72 13.60 10.89
C LEU A 612 20.44 13.86 9.40
N GLU A 613 21.48 13.80 8.59
CA GLU A 613 21.40 13.91 7.14
C GLU A 613 22.12 12.75 6.44
N PHE A 614 21.42 12.15 5.48
CA PHE A 614 21.93 11.12 4.58
C PHE A 614 22.14 11.68 3.18
N ALA A 615 23.28 11.32 2.59
CA ALA A 615 23.53 11.49 1.17
C ALA A 615 24.07 10.19 0.56
N GLY A 616 23.53 9.80 -0.59
CA GLY A 616 24.13 8.81 -1.47
C GLY A 616 25.23 9.41 -2.36
N ALA A 617 25.94 8.57 -3.11
CA ALA A 617 26.90 9.01 -4.12
C ALA A 617 26.19 9.73 -5.27
N ALA A 618 26.74 10.86 -5.71
CA ALA A 618 26.25 11.65 -6.83
C ALA A 618 26.18 10.85 -8.14
N ASN A 619 25.06 10.16 -8.37
CA ASN A 619 24.76 9.51 -9.64
C ASN A 619 23.46 10.09 -10.21
N TRP A 620 23.60 10.93 -11.23
CA TRP A 620 22.51 11.52 -11.99
C TRP A 620 21.62 10.49 -12.71
N GLN A 621 22.04 9.21 -12.78
CA GLN A 621 21.32 8.11 -13.42
C GLN A 621 20.44 7.27 -12.45
N ALA A 622 20.30 7.69 -11.19
CA ALA A 622 19.19 7.35 -10.28
C ALA A 622 18.89 5.87 -9.93
N ASP A 623 19.73 4.88 -10.27
CA ASP A 623 19.54 3.47 -9.86
C ASP A 623 20.79 2.78 -9.30
N SER A 624 21.51 3.47 -8.41
CA SER A 624 22.68 2.85 -7.79
C SER A 624 22.25 1.92 -6.65
N LEU A 625 22.34 0.60 -6.87
CA LEU A 625 22.30 -0.44 -5.81
C LEU A 625 23.43 -0.26 -4.76
N THR A 626 24.31 0.71 -4.95
CA THR A 626 25.61 0.82 -4.32
C THR A 626 25.61 1.65 -3.03
N ASN A 627 24.47 2.25 -2.66
CA ASN A 627 24.33 3.06 -1.45
C ASN A 627 23.24 2.47 -0.55
N ALA A 628 23.52 1.28 0.00
CA ALA A 628 22.60 0.56 0.86
C ALA A 628 23.02 0.64 2.34
N TYR A 629 22.14 1.17 3.17
CA TYR A 629 22.24 1.19 4.63
C TYR A 629 21.35 0.08 5.20
N THR A 630 21.84 -0.72 6.13
CA THR A 630 21.10 -1.86 6.72
C THR A 630 20.92 -1.65 8.22
N ASN A 631 20.40 -0.48 8.59
CA ASN A 631 20.40 0.03 9.95
C ASN A 631 19.10 0.76 10.27
N SER A 632 18.73 0.71 11.54
CA SER A 632 17.70 1.58 12.10
C SER A 632 18.36 2.90 12.48
N PHE A 633 17.85 4.01 11.95
CA PHE A 633 18.37 5.34 12.24
C PHE A 633 17.39 6.13 13.10
N LEU A 634 17.85 6.48 14.30
CA LEU A 634 17.10 7.17 15.32
C LEU A 634 17.75 8.54 15.55
N ALA A 635 16.99 9.63 15.44
CA ALA A 635 17.49 10.99 15.66
C ALA A 635 16.60 11.77 16.63
N GLU A 636 17.21 12.46 17.59
CA GLU A 636 16.48 13.39 18.48
C GLU A 636 15.98 14.63 17.73
N GLY A 637 16.62 15.01 16.63
CA GLY A 637 16.19 16.09 15.74
C GLY A 637 15.48 15.58 14.49
N GLU A 638 15.70 16.27 13.37
CA GLU A 638 15.15 15.91 12.07
C GLU A 638 15.97 14.80 11.40
N ILE A 639 15.38 14.11 10.42
CA ILE A 639 16.11 13.23 9.49
C ILE A 639 15.93 13.75 8.05
N TRP A 640 17.05 14.03 7.37
CA TRP A 640 17.10 14.49 5.99
C TRP A 640 17.68 13.39 5.08
N SER A 641 16.87 12.75 4.25
CA SER A 641 17.32 11.78 3.24
C SER A 641 17.34 12.41 1.84
N ILE A 642 18.16 13.45 1.67
CA ILE A 642 17.93 14.48 0.64
C ILE A 642 18.76 14.39 -0.64
N ALA A 643 19.75 13.51 -0.73
CA ALA A 643 20.65 13.48 -1.88
C ALA A 643 20.93 12.07 -2.42
N PHE A 644 20.77 11.91 -3.74
CA PHE A 644 21.28 10.80 -4.58
C PHE A 644 20.85 9.35 -4.20
N SER A 645 19.56 9.16 -3.93
CA SER A 645 18.91 7.84 -3.93
C SER A 645 19.43 6.81 -2.91
N PRO A 646 19.59 7.14 -1.62
CA PRO A 646 19.98 6.14 -0.63
C PRO A 646 18.90 5.04 -0.53
N ARG A 647 19.36 3.79 -0.38
CA ARG A 647 18.50 2.67 -0.02
C ARG A 647 18.70 2.35 1.45
N ILE A 648 17.64 2.41 2.23
CA ILE A 648 17.68 2.21 3.68
C ILE A 648 16.83 0.98 4.00
N TYR A 649 17.46 -0.05 4.55
CA TYR A 649 16.83 -1.27 4.99
C TYR A 649 16.88 -1.29 6.50
N ALA A 650 15.71 -1.42 7.13
CA ALA A 650 15.63 -1.83 8.51
C ALA A 650 16.36 -3.19 8.67
N PRO A 651 16.99 -3.45 9.83
CA PRO A 651 17.79 -4.64 10.03
C PRO A 651 17.13 -5.94 9.55
N TYR A 652 15.83 -6.15 9.84
CA TYR A 652 15.11 -7.38 9.49
C TYR A 652 14.63 -7.47 8.05
N GLU A 653 14.53 -6.34 7.35
CA GLU A 653 13.94 -6.27 6.03
C GLU A 653 14.97 -6.51 4.90
N VAL A 654 16.24 -6.74 5.26
CA VAL A 654 17.33 -7.12 4.32
C VAL A 654 17.03 -8.44 3.60
N VAL A 655 16.28 -9.35 4.24
CA VAL A 655 15.91 -10.66 3.68
C VAL A 655 15.00 -10.56 2.45
N ARG A 656 14.36 -9.41 2.23
CA ARG A 656 13.46 -9.17 1.09
C ARG A 656 14.18 -9.14 -0.26
N GLU A 657 15.50 -9.02 -0.27
CA GLU A 657 16.30 -9.12 -1.49
C GLU A 657 16.71 -10.56 -1.87
N GLY A 658 16.38 -11.57 -1.05
CA GLY A 658 16.67 -12.98 -1.29
C GLY A 658 17.34 -13.70 -0.12
N ALA A 659 16.93 -14.94 0.15
CA ALA A 659 17.44 -15.75 1.26
C ALA A 659 18.96 -16.08 1.15
N ASP A 660 19.49 -16.12 -0.07
CA ASP A 660 20.91 -16.30 -0.38
C ASP A 660 21.78 -15.10 0.03
N LYS A 661 21.16 -13.94 0.31
CA LYS A 661 21.82 -12.73 0.83
C LYS A 661 21.81 -12.63 2.36
N VAL A 662 21.13 -13.53 3.08
CA VAL A 662 20.97 -13.45 4.55
C VAL A 662 22.29 -13.68 5.30
N GLY A 663 23.22 -14.46 4.72
CA GLY A 663 24.57 -14.67 5.26
C GLY A 663 25.43 -13.39 5.36
N LEU A 664 24.96 -12.26 4.84
CA LEU A 664 25.66 -10.97 4.81
C LEU A 664 25.56 -10.15 6.10
N ILE A 665 24.68 -10.45 7.06
CA ILE A 665 24.49 -9.56 8.22
C ILE A 665 25.53 -9.82 9.30
N CYS A 666 25.85 -11.09 9.53
CA CYS A 666 26.68 -11.53 10.67
C CYS A 666 28.08 -12.00 10.28
N ASN A 667 28.24 -12.48 9.04
CA ASN A 667 29.49 -13.03 8.50
C ASN A 667 29.79 -12.52 7.09
N ARG A 668 29.66 -11.19 6.86
CA ARG A 668 29.92 -10.52 5.56
C ARG A 668 31.09 -11.16 4.81
N ARG A 669 30.79 -11.92 3.74
CA ARG A 669 31.77 -12.26 2.71
C ARG A 669 31.88 -11.05 1.80
N LEU A 670 32.97 -10.31 1.92
CA LEU A 670 33.15 -9.11 1.12
C LEU A 670 33.65 -9.51 -0.25
N LYS A 671 32.93 -9.04 -1.26
CA LYS A 671 33.26 -9.26 -2.65
C LYS A 671 33.57 -7.94 -3.33
N THR A 672 34.47 -7.99 -4.31
CA THR A 672 34.76 -6.85 -5.15
C THR A 672 33.56 -6.46 -6.02
N VAL A 673 33.60 -5.29 -6.66
CA VAL A 673 32.60 -4.84 -7.68
C VAL A 673 32.35 -5.84 -8.82
N ASN A 674 33.21 -6.85 -8.95
CA ASN A 674 33.09 -7.93 -9.93
C ASN A 674 32.60 -9.26 -9.32
N ASN A 675 32.05 -9.25 -8.10
CA ASN A 675 31.45 -10.41 -7.42
C ASN A 675 32.47 -11.53 -7.09
N ILE A 676 33.74 -11.18 -6.84
CA ILE A 676 34.84 -12.09 -6.49
C ILE A 676 35.16 -11.98 -4.99
N ASP A 677 35.25 -13.11 -4.28
CA ASP A 677 35.69 -13.20 -2.88
C ASP A 677 37.14 -12.70 -2.73
N LEU A 678 37.39 -11.83 -1.74
CA LEU A 678 38.70 -11.21 -1.51
C LEU A 678 39.66 -12.16 -0.75
N THR A 679 40.80 -12.51 -1.36
CA THR A 679 41.92 -13.24 -0.71
C THR A 679 43.26 -12.56 -0.98
N ILE A 680 43.94 -12.02 0.04
CA ILE A 680 45.32 -11.49 -0.08
C ILE A 680 46.07 -11.43 1.27
N THR A 681 47.41 -11.47 1.23
CA THR A 681 48.32 -11.67 2.39
C THR A 681 49.19 -10.42 2.73
N ALA A 682 49.20 -10.04 4.02
CA ALA A 682 50.12 -9.28 4.92
C ALA A 682 51.10 -8.18 4.40
N THR A 683 51.41 -7.04 5.07
CA THR A 683 51.30 -6.50 6.46
C THR A 683 50.99 -4.97 6.41
N THR A 684 50.54 -4.35 7.52
CA THR A 684 49.66 -3.12 7.60
C THR A 684 48.26 -3.37 7.03
N PRO A 685 47.19 -3.07 7.81
CA PRO A 685 46.05 -3.98 8.05
C PRO A 685 45.63 -4.83 6.84
N THR A 686 45.61 -6.15 7.02
CA THR A 686 45.45 -7.18 5.98
C THR A 686 44.22 -6.98 5.10
N THR A 687 43.07 -6.60 5.65
CA THR A 687 42.01 -5.85 4.96
C THR A 687 41.21 -5.03 6.00
N LEU A 688 40.67 -3.86 5.63
CA LEU A 688 39.78 -3.05 6.50
C LEU A 688 38.52 -3.79 6.92
N SER A 689 38.15 -4.80 6.16
CA SER A 689 36.95 -5.56 6.35
C SER A 689 37.01 -6.62 7.46
N GLU A 690 38.20 -6.83 8.04
CA GLU A 690 38.43 -7.80 9.12
C GLU A 690 38.22 -7.21 10.53
N ARG A 691 37.93 -5.91 10.66
CA ARG A 691 37.91 -5.19 11.94
C ARG A 691 36.59 -4.47 12.24
N TYR A 692 35.44 -5.07 11.92
CA TYR A 692 34.14 -4.50 12.27
C TYR A 692 33.67 -4.91 13.66
N LEU A 693 32.87 -4.03 14.27
CA LEU A 693 32.05 -4.34 15.43
C LEU A 693 30.77 -5.03 14.96
N VAL A 694 30.45 -6.19 15.53
CA VAL A 694 29.23 -6.94 15.19
C VAL A 694 28.24 -6.87 16.36
N PRO A 695 26.93 -6.66 16.10
CA PRO A 695 25.93 -6.74 17.16
C PRO A 695 25.87 -8.14 17.73
N VAL A 696 26.06 -8.30 19.04
CA VAL A 696 26.02 -9.63 19.68
C VAL A 696 24.64 -10.26 19.66
N ASN A 697 23.60 -9.44 19.63
CA ASN A 697 22.23 -9.87 19.78
C ASN A 697 21.50 -10.09 18.45
N LEU A 698 21.89 -9.38 17.39
CA LEU A 698 21.34 -9.59 16.04
C LEU A 698 22.06 -10.71 15.25
N CYS A 699 23.13 -11.30 15.83
CA CYS A 699 24.04 -12.23 15.13
C CYS A 699 24.41 -13.49 15.91
N LYS A 700 23.44 -14.08 16.63
CA LYS A 700 23.69 -15.26 17.47
C LYS A 700 23.93 -16.55 16.67
N ASN A 701 23.26 -16.74 15.52
CA ASN A 701 23.64 -17.68 14.44
C ASN A 701 22.82 -17.42 13.16
N ASP A 702 23.16 -18.09 12.05
CA ASP A 702 22.53 -17.91 10.73
C ASP A 702 21.00 -18.16 10.69
N ASN A 703 20.43 -18.82 11.72
CA ASN A 703 19.00 -19.13 11.86
C ASN A 703 18.28 -18.31 12.96
N GLU A 704 19.01 -17.67 13.87
CA GLU A 704 18.50 -16.87 15.01
C GLU A 704 18.49 -15.37 14.70
N PHE A 705 18.10 -15.03 13.47
CA PHE A 705 18.07 -13.65 12.97
C PHE A 705 16.99 -12.76 13.62
N LEU A 706 16.25 -13.26 14.61
CA LEU A 706 15.12 -12.58 15.24
C LEU A 706 15.42 -12.36 16.71
N LEU A 707 15.90 -11.16 17.06
CA LEU A 707 15.93 -10.72 18.44
C LEU A 707 14.72 -9.83 18.68
N ASN A 708 13.62 -10.37 19.19
CA ASN A 708 12.45 -9.57 19.54
C ASN A 708 12.80 -8.56 20.66
N MET A 709 13.24 -7.36 20.27
CA MET A 709 13.66 -6.30 21.19
C MET A 709 12.50 -5.77 22.01
N ASP A 710 11.33 -5.83 21.42
CA ASP A 710 10.01 -5.52 21.94
C ASP A 710 9.47 -6.58 22.91
N LYS A 711 10.08 -7.78 23.02
CA LYS A 711 9.53 -8.86 23.86
C LYS A 711 10.34 -9.10 25.12
N ASN A 712 9.63 -9.44 26.19
CA ASN A 712 10.17 -10.00 27.42
C ASN A 712 10.60 -11.46 27.21
N PRO A 713 11.41 -12.06 28.13
CA PRO A 713 11.76 -13.48 28.06
C PRO A 713 10.55 -14.44 27.99
N ASP A 714 9.39 -13.99 28.48
CA ASP A 714 8.10 -14.70 28.45
C ASP A 714 7.26 -14.45 27.18
N GLN A 715 7.82 -13.77 26.17
CA GLN A 715 7.17 -13.39 24.91
C GLN A 715 6.04 -12.35 25.03
N THR A 716 5.87 -11.69 26.18
CA THR A 716 4.98 -10.53 26.29
C THR A 716 5.64 -9.25 25.73
N ASN A 717 4.84 -8.32 25.22
CA ASN A 717 5.36 -7.03 24.76
C ASN A 717 5.89 -6.22 25.96
N LYS A 718 7.15 -5.80 25.88
CA LYS A 718 7.71 -4.74 26.71
C LYS A 718 6.90 -3.47 26.51
N LYS A 719 6.80 -2.69 27.57
CA LYS A 719 6.12 -1.40 27.57
C LYS A 719 7.13 -0.28 27.70
N VAL A 720 6.85 0.84 27.06
CA VAL A 720 7.54 2.13 27.27
C VAL A 720 6.51 3.21 27.58
N THR A 721 6.90 4.19 28.39
CA THR A 721 6.03 5.33 28.68
C THR A 721 6.44 6.51 27.83
N ILE A 722 5.53 6.99 26.97
CA ILE A 722 5.73 8.18 26.12
C ILE A 722 4.57 9.13 26.36
N ASP A 723 4.87 10.40 26.65
CA ASP A 723 3.89 11.43 27.01
C ASP A 723 2.89 10.99 28.11
N GLY A 724 3.36 10.25 29.12
CA GLY A 724 2.53 9.75 30.21
C GLY A 724 1.63 8.56 29.86
N LYS A 725 1.71 8.01 28.63
CA LYS A 725 0.97 6.81 28.20
C LYS A 725 1.89 5.61 28.08
N SER A 726 1.44 4.47 28.63
CA SER A 726 2.13 3.19 28.48
C SER A 726 1.75 2.54 27.14
N ILE A 727 2.72 2.41 26.25
CA ILE A 727 2.55 1.83 24.91
C ILE A 727 3.45 0.60 24.73
N ASP A 728 3.11 -0.26 23.77
CA ASP A 728 4.00 -1.34 23.36
C ASP A 728 5.30 -0.77 22.81
N LYS A 729 6.40 -1.35 23.26
CA LYS A 729 7.73 -0.99 22.81
C LYS A 729 7.89 -1.44 21.36
N LEU A 730 8.52 -0.59 20.55
CA LEU A 730 8.76 -0.88 19.15
C LEU A 730 9.87 -1.92 18.99
N ASP A 731 9.67 -2.80 18.01
CA ASP A 731 10.73 -3.65 17.49
C ASP A 731 11.58 -2.86 16.49
N LEU A 732 12.69 -2.29 16.97
CA LEU A 732 13.55 -1.44 16.16
C LEU A 732 14.17 -2.17 14.96
N GLY A 733 14.19 -3.51 14.94
CA GLY A 733 14.68 -4.25 13.78
C GLY A 733 13.82 -4.09 12.52
N ARG A 734 12.56 -3.65 12.66
CA ARG A 734 11.67 -3.29 11.53
C ARG A 734 11.67 -1.81 11.21
N VAL A 735 12.20 -0.98 12.11
CA VAL A 735 12.24 0.48 11.94
C VAL A 735 13.45 0.86 11.10
N ALA A 736 13.20 1.53 9.98
CA ALA A 736 14.27 2.09 9.15
C ALA A 736 14.65 3.49 9.64
N LEU A 737 13.66 4.37 9.84
CA LEU A 737 13.86 5.76 10.24
C LEU A 737 12.93 6.13 11.40
N MET A 738 13.48 6.78 12.43
CA MET A 738 12.72 7.30 13.55
C MET A 738 13.24 8.67 14.01
N ALA A 739 12.36 9.67 14.10
CA ALA A 739 12.74 11.03 14.48
C ALA A 739 11.80 11.64 15.54
N ASN A 740 12.37 12.40 16.48
CA ASN A 740 11.62 13.25 17.41
C ASN A 740 11.20 14.60 16.78
N ASP A 741 11.73 14.92 15.61
CA ASP A 741 11.26 16.02 14.78
C ASP A 741 10.63 15.52 13.46
N GLN A 742 10.82 16.21 12.34
CA GLN A 742 10.36 15.80 11.01
C GLN A 742 11.33 14.83 10.29
N ILE A 743 10.78 14.03 9.38
CA ILE A 743 11.55 13.22 8.42
C ILE A 743 11.29 13.74 7.00
N HIS A 744 12.37 14.12 6.31
CA HIS A 744 12.38 14.58 4.92
C HIS A 744 12.94 13.49 4.02
N ILE A 745 12.10 12.92 3.17
CA ILE A 745 12.46 11.89 2.20
C ILE A 745 12.68 12.56 0.84
N GLY A 746 13.94 12.76 0.50
CA GLY A 746 14.36 13.34 -0.77
C GLY A 746 14.14 12.41 -1.96
N ALA A 747 14.54 12.88 -3.14
CA ALA A 747 14.23 12.23 -4.41
C ALA A 747 15.04 10.93 -4.59
N CYS A 748 14.38 9.93 -5.17
CA CYS A 748 14.83 8.54 -5.35
C CYS A 748 15.25 7.76 -4.10
N THR A 749 14.99 8.26 -2.90
CA THR A 749 15.18 7.50 -1.67
C THR A 749 14.26 6.28 -1.65
N ARG A 750 14.82 5.12 -1.32
CA ARG A 750 14.06 3.89 -1.09
C ARG A 750 14.23 3.44 0.34
N ILE A 751 13.12 3.25 1.04
CA ILE A 751 13.10 2.80 2.42
C ILE A 751 12.38 1.45 2.46
N TYR A 752 12.99 0.49 3.14
CA TYR A 752 12.48 -0.85 3.39
C TYR A 752 12.42 -1.03 4.91
N GLY A 753 11.24 -0.85 5.49
CA GLY A 753 11.01 -0.79 6.92
C GLY A 753 10.17 0.41 7.32
N ASP A 754 9.85 0.47 8.60
CA ASP A 754 8.92 1.45 9.15
C ASP A 754 9.57 2.84 9.26
N VAL A 755 8.76 3.88 8.98
CA VAL A 755 9.12 5.29 9.09
C VAL A 755 8.26 5.94 10.17
N LEU A 756 8.90 6.42 11.22
CA LEU A 756 8.23 6.89 12.44
C LEU A 756 8.67 8.33 12.76
N SER A 757 7.75 9.27 12.89
CA SER A 757 8.10 10.66 13.21
C SER A 757 7.18 11.26 14.27
N ARG A 758 7.76 12.00 15.21
CA ARG A 758 6.95 12.71 16.21
C ARG A 758 6.20 13.90 15.61
N LYS A 759 6.80 14.66 14.69
CA LYS A 759 6.14 15.81 14.05
C LYS A 759 5.45 15.45 12.74
N GLY A 760 6.14 14.82 11.79
CA GLY A 760 5.57 14.54 10.49
C GLY A 760 6.59 14.12 9.43
N VAL A 761 6.08 13.69 8.27
CA VAL A 761 6.89 13.22 7.14
C VAL A 761 6.63 14.07 5.91
N THR A 762 7.69 14.53 5.26
CA THR A 762 7.61 15.16 3.94
C THR A 762 8.38 14.34 2.94
N THR A 763 7.86 14.23 1.72
CA THR A 763 8.56 13.57 0.61
C THR A 763 8.78 14.57 -0.52
N SER A 764 9.78 14.38 -1.36
CA SER A 764 10.00 15.21 -2.55
C SER A 764 9.60 14.49 -3.84
N ALA A 765 9.51 15.25 -4.94
CA ALA A 765 9.20 14.72 -6.26
C ALA A 765 10.25 13.69 -6.75
N ALA A 766 9.81 12.71 -7.55
CA ALA A 766 10.68 11.66 -8.13
C ALA A 766 11.83 12.23 -8.99
N CYS A 767 12.96 11.52 -9.09
CA CYS A 767 14.04 11.93 -10.01
C CYS A 767 13.73 11.57 -11.46
N GLY A 768 14.33 12.32 -12.38
CA GLY A 768 14.02 12.28 -13.80
C GLY A 768 14.32 10.98 -14.55
N ILE A 769 13.65 10.89 -15.71
CA ILE A 769 13.85 10.05 -16.93
C ILE A 769 13.76 8.52 -16.79
N THR A 770 14.00 7.90 -15.64
CA THR A 770 13.76 6.46 -15.42
C THR A 770 12.70 6.29 -14.34
N ASN A 771 11.93 5.19 -14.39
CA ASN A 771 10.75 4.92 -13.54
C ASN A 771 11.04 4.74 -12.03
N ASN A 772 12.08 5.37 -11.48
CA ASN A 772 12.53 5.24 -10.11
C ASN A 772 11.87 6.29 -9.20
N ALA A 773 10.64 5.98 -8.82
CA ALA A 773 9.89 6.67 -7.77
C ALA A 773 10.53 6.52 -6.38
N ASN A 774 10.39 7.55 -5.55
CA ASN A 774 10.56 7.44 -4.10
C ASN A 774 9.67 6.33 -3.59
N ALA A 775 10.22 5.37 -2.83
CA ALA A 775 9.46 4.22 -2.38
C ALA A 775 9.66 3.98 -0.89
N ILE A 776 8.56 3.87 -0.15
CA ILE A 776 8.55 3.40 1.23
C ILE A 776 7.85 2.06 1.20
N ILE A 777 8.55 0.99 1.54
CA ILE A 777 8.03 -0.36 1.69
C ILE A 777 8.05 -0.67 3.18
N GLY A 778 6.94 -0.43 3.86
CA GLY A 778 6.85 -0.45 5.31
C GLY A 778 5.68 0.38 5.81
N ASN A 779 5.48 0.39 7.13
CA ASN A 779 4.47 1.25 7.74
C ASN A 779 5.00 2.68 7.86
N ILE A 780 4.09 3.64 7.85
CA ILE A 780 4.38 5.04 8.18
C ILE A 780 3.49 5.42 9.36
N ALA A 781 4.11 5.94 10.41
CA ALA A 781 3.39 6.44 11.58
C ALA A 781 3.93 7.82 11.98
N THR A 782 3.06 8.82 12.09
CA THR A 782 3.44 10.13 12.64
C THR A 782 2.55 10.55 13.80
N GLN A 783 3.08 11.34 14.74
CA GLN A 783 2.32 11.84 15.89
C GLN A 783 1.75 13.26 15.69
N GLY A 784 2.30 14.08 14.77
CA GLY A 784 1.71 15.38 14.42
C GLY A 784 2.00 16.54 15.39
N VAL A 785 2.74 16.29 16.48
CA VAL A 785 3.00 17.31 17.51
C VAL A 785 3.82 18.45 16.91
N ASP A 786 3.37 19.70 17.04
CA ASP A 786 4.04 20.89 16.53
C ASP A 786 4.41 20.85 15.03
N GLY A 787 3.72 20.01 14.24
CA GLY A 787 4.02 19.78 12.82
C GLY A 787 3.65 20.95 11.88
N GLY A 788 3.20 22.08 12.41
CA GLY A 788 2.72 23.23 11.64
C GLY A 788 1.34 23.01 10.99
N LEU A 789 1.04 23.80 9.95
CA LEU A 789 -0.26 23.72 9.25
C LEU A 789 -0.43 22.40 8.49
N ILE A 790 0.65 21.86 7.94
CA ILE A 790 0.71 20.57 7.26
C ILE A 790 1.87 19.80 7.88
N ALA A 791 1.53 18.80 8.69
CA ALA A 791 2.52 17.93 9.33
C ALA A 791 3.09 16.93 8.31
N ASN A 792 2.23 16.40 7.44
CA ASN A 792 2.63 15.37 6.47
C ASN A 792 2.35 15.83 5.04
N HIS A 793 3.39 15.86 4.21
CA HIS A 793 3.27 16.25 2.80
C HIS A 793 3.89 15.18 1.91
N VAL A 794 3.03 14.38 1.29
CA VAL A 794 3.43 13.34 0.34
C VAL A 794 3.37 13.93 -1.07
N MET A 795 4.53 14.16 -1.67
CA MET A 795 4.65 14.75 -3.00
C MET A 795 4.61 13.71 -4.13
N GLY A 796 4.24 14.18 -5.32
CA GLY A 796 4.01 13.35 -6.50
C GLY A 796 5.26 12.58 -6.92
N GLY A 797 5.08 11.33 -7.33
CA GLY A 797 6.17 10.38 -7.57
C GLY A 797 6.56 9.57 -6.32
N THR A 798 5.88 9.77 -5.19
CA THR A 798 6.02 8.91 -4.01
C THR A 798 5.13 7.68 -4.10
N LYS A 799 5.70 6.53 -3.78
CA LYS A 799 5.07 5.24 -3.71
C LYS A 799 5.17 4.70 -2.28
N ILE A 800 4.02 4.39 -1.67
CA ILE A 800 3.95 3.74 -0.36
C ILE A 800 3.43 2.33 -0.60
N THR A 801 4.27 1.33 -0.35
CA THR A 801 3.93 -0.08 -0.43
C THR A 801 3.75 -0.60 0.98
N VAL A 802 2.52 -0.94 1.32
CA VAL A 802 2.19 -1.50 2.61
C VAL A 802 2.53 -3.00 2.59
N PRO A 803 3.35 -3.49 3.54
CA PRO A 803 3.78 -4.87 3.53
C PRO A 803 2.60 -5.81 3.82
N SER A 804 2.65 -7.01 3.25
CA SER A 804 1.85 -8.11 3.78
C SER A 804 2.42 -8.48 5.14
N LYS A 805 1.61 -8.39 6.18
CA LYS A 805 1.86 -8.86 7.53
C LYS A 805 2.13 -10.37 7.50
N ASN A 806 3.35 -10.75 7.13
CA ASN A 806 3.92 -11.97 7.70
C ASN A 806 4.02 -11.70 9.21
N SER A 807 2.98 -12.10 9.93
CA SER A 807 2.97 -12.25 11.39
C SER A 807 4.37 -12.63 11.83
N ASP A 808 4.93 -11.83 12.75
CA ASP A 808 6.05 -12.15 13.65
C ASP A 808 6.32 -13.65 13.59
N GLY A 809 7.45 -14.08 13.00
CA GLY A 809 7.72 -15.44 12.48
C GLY A 809 7.33 -16.65 13.36
N SER A 810 6.04 -16.78 13.66
CA SER A 810 5.42 -17.57 14.73
C SER A 810 3.88 -17.64 14.64
N GLY A 811 3.22 -16.79 13.86
CA GLY A 811 1.76 -16.85 13.70
C GLY A 811 1.33 -17.81 12.59
N THR A 812 0.58 -18.86 12.93
CA THR A 812 -0.15 -19.70 11.97
C THR A 812 -1.04 -18.85 11.06
N PRO A 813 -1.07 -19.11 9.73
CA PRO A 813 -1.85 -18.32 8.79
C PRO A 813 -3.34 -18.39 9.14
N ASN A 814 -4.00 -17.23 9.24
CA ASN A 814 -5.46 -17.16 9.35
C ASN A 814 -6.09 -17.70 8.07
N THR A 815 -7.17 -18.44 8.24
CA THR A 815 -7.76 -19.19 7.15
C THR A 815 -9.23 -18.82 6.97
N GLY A 816 -9.63 -18.54 5.72
CA GLY A 816 -11.03 -18.31 5.32
C GLY A 816 -11.44 -19.28 4.22
N ASN A 817 -12.74 -19.51 3.98
CA ASN A 817 -13.17 -20.52 3.02
C ASN A 817 -13.13 -19.99 1.57
N GLY A 818 -12.46 -20.71 0.67
CA GLY A 818 -12.38 -20.45 -0.76
C GLY A 818 -11.89 -21.67 -1.55
N LEU A 819 -11.82 -21.55 -2.88
CA LEU A 819 -11.37 -22.63 -3.77
C LEU A 819 -9.84 -22.75 -3.75
N LYS A 820 -9.31 -23.90 -3.35
CA LYS A 820 -7.88 -24.22 -3.36
C LYS A 820 -7.57 -25.46 -4.18
N ALA A 821 -6.38 -25.51 -4.75
CA ALA A 821 -5.85 -26.75 -5.32
C ALA A 821 -5.40 -27.70 -4.18
N ALA A 822 -6.19 -28.74 -3.90
CA ALA A 822 -5.90 -29.75 -2.87
C ALA A 822 -4.79 -30.72 -3.28
N SER A 823 -4.67 -30.99 -4.59
CA SER A 823 -3.56 -31.77 -5.13
C SER A 823 -3.28 -31.35 -6.56
N SER A 824 -2.03 -31.52 -6.97
CA SER A 824 -1.59 -31.47 -8.37
C SER A 824 -1.00 -32.84 -8.70
N LYS A 825 -1.58 -33.54 -9.67
CA LYS A 825 -1.07 -34.83 -10.15
C LYS A 825 -0.67 -34.72 -11.61
N VAL A 826 0.53 -35.19 -11.95
CA VAL A 826 0.91 -35.39 -13.34
C VAL A 826 0.05 -36.52 -13.88
N GLN A 827 -0.81 -36.22 -14.86
CA GLN A 827 -1.65 -37.23 -15.52
C GLN A 827 -0.82 -38.00 -16.56
N TRP A 828 -0.04 -37.26 -17.34
CA TRP A 828 0.91 -37.83 -18.29
C TRP A 828 1.98 -36.80 -18.64
N SER A 829 3.10 -37.30 -19.15
CA SER A 829 4.21 -36.50 -19.64
C SER A 829 4.89 -37.23 -20.81
N ARG A 830 5.30 -36.50 -21.85
CA ARG A 830 6.06 -37.05 -22.98
C ARG A 830 7.19 -36.11 -23.38
N TYR A 831 8.30 -36.67 -23.85
CA TYR A 831 9.31 -35.88 -24.52
C TYR A 831 8.77 -35.37 -25.87
N LEU A 832 9.05 -34.11 -26.18
CA LEU A 832 8.77 -33.50 -27.48
C LEU A 832 9.97 -33.57 -28.42
#